data_AF-A0A7Y6Z506-F1
#
_entry.id   AF-A0A7Y6Z506-F1
#
_cell.length_a   1.000
_cell.length_b   1.000
_cell.length_c   1.000
_cell.angle_alpha   90.00
_cell.angle_beta   90.00
_cell.angle_gamma   90.00
#
_symmetry.space_group_name_H-M   'P 1'
#
loop_
_entity.id
_entity.type
_entity.pdbx_description
1 polymer ?
#
loop_
_entity_poly.entity_id
_entity_poly.type
_entity_poly.pdbx_seq_one_letter_code
_entity_poly.pdbx_strand_id
1 'polypeptide(L)'
;MQPASRPLPLIVFVLSILALGAALAAVVVPTDIQQPGTQPNEVSNLESPDKCDNCHGGYNSAVEPAHNWRGSMMAHAGRDPIFWATLAVAEKDFDGAGDFCLRCHSTGGWLAGRSTPTEGSGLTAGDSDGVECDFCHKLTNPDDSEHLGTMNDPFIANEPTDNDTFDWDDPAFTPSDANEGYLGSGMASMWGGSDKLGPYNNAAARHQFMESKFHRDRDFCGTCHDVSNPAAGDLAIGHGAQPTANPVSAAGVPGAPVDAKAAFHNPPYMYGIVERTFGEYKSGQIAKTLVSEYPSLPQDLQGGALEAIYKAATLDGTTDGNYHTPEAPRYFSCQSCHMRPVTGKGANKQGVPVRTDLPLHDLTGGNYWMPSAIEYLDSRGKLRLGGGMTQLQIDAMRDGSLRAREQLNLAASLTLTGDPGSVRVINHTGHKLISGYPEGRRMWLNIKWYDSVGGLLREDGKYDVIGRVNGIDVKSLTDLNDPNTKIYEAHMGMTQEWANQLIGLGYDPDLPLRYDRMSGQPGMTLGNLANSAAGSKQETFHFVLNNTVVKDNRIPPYGMAYDLARVRNALPVPADQYGGAPGGTYNYFDEVPLNVPTGAQSADISLMYQPTSWEYIQFLSLANDGSNAFLSQVGTDLLDAWANTGMAEPYVMASTSWGAAAPQCDVGTPLLLDVSPGDKQVTSSWQKGSATDPDPIGYKLYYDQAGKAQLVADLQCSQQNCTSYIDTGLTNGQKYCYKVTASGTSCESGFSNILCATPTQPGQNLVASVTNPLVTGKWVEEGKGKNATTSFVLTSDFAQGDGIVIQASIADQDGFPVAGATVAIRIDGPETAQLTTGPSDASGVAEVTWNTQAPSRKGQGGTAAGTYTATTTDVTSNDYSWDQTPASTTFSIGP
;
A
#
# COMPACT_ATOMS: atom_id res chain seq x y z
N MET A 1 -58.02 -49.70 -25.42
CA MET A 1 -58.37 -48.66 -24.43
C MET A 1 -57.20 -48.50 -23.46
N GLN A 2 -56.34 -47.53 -23.74
CA GLN A 2 -55.33 -46.93 -22.86
C GLN A 2 -55.02 -45.59 -23.54
N PRO A 3 -55.22 -44.41 -22.92
CA PRO A 3 -54.80 -43.16 -23.52
C PRO A 3 -53.43 -42.73 -23.01
N ALA A 4 -52.61 -42.32 -23.97
CA ALA A 4 -51.27 -41.76 -23.79
C ALA A 4 -51.32 -40.38 -23.11
N SER A 5 -50.40 -40.14 -22.19
CA SER A 5 -50.09 -38.84 -21.59
C SER A 5 -49.18 -38.04 -22.54
N ARG A 6 -49.56 -36.79 -22.83
CA ARG A 6 -48.72 -35.77 -23.46
C ARG A 6 -48.11 -34.87 -22.38
N PRO A 7 -46.85 -34.41 -22.50
CA PRO A 7 -46.28 -33.44 -21.57
C PRO A 7 -46.80 -32.01 -21.89
N LEU A 8 -47.07 -31.24 -20.84
CA LEU A 8 -47.34 -29.80 -20.92
C LEU A 8 -46.06 -29.02 -21.28
N PRO A 9 -46.13 -27.93 -22.04
CA PRO A 9 -44.99 -27.05 -22.26
C PRO A 9 -44.73 -26.18 -21.03
N LEU A 10 -43.47 -26.11 -20.59
CA LEU A 10 -42.97 -25.15 -19.62
C LEU A 10 -43.10 -23.74 -20.22
N ILE A 11 -43.89 -22.87 -19.60
CA ILE A 11 -43.96 -21.45 -19.94
C ILE A 11 -42.75 -20.77 -19.29
N VAL A 12 -41.80 -20.33 -20.11
CA VAL A 12 -40.72 -19.42 -19.71
C VAL A 12 -41.36 -18.06 -19.39
N PHE A 13 -41.19 -17.60 -18.16
CA PHE A 13 -41.55 -16.23 -17.76
C PHE A 13 -40.50 -15.27 -18.35
N VAL A 14 -40.78 -14.74 -19.55
CA VAL A 14 -40.11 -13.54 -20.04
C VAL A 14 -40.88 -12.34 -19.48
N LEU A 15 -40.34 -11.69 -18.46
CA LEU A 15 -40.88 -10.44 -17.92
C LEU A 15 -40.44 -9.29 -18.84
N SER A 16 -41.21 -9.07 -19.90
CA SER A 16 -41.21 -7.80 -20.64
C SER A 16 -42.18 -6.84 -19.94
N ILE A 17 -41.69 -5.84 -19.23
CA ILE A 17 -42.51 -4.69 -18.79
C ILE A 17 -41.94 -3.42 -19.41
N LEU A 18 -42.54 -3.03 -20.53
CA LEU A 18 -42.60 -1.65 -20.99
C LEU A 18 -43.71 -0.94 -20.20
N ALA A 19 -43.31 -0.21 -19.17
CA ALA A 19 -44.12 0.83 -18.55
C ALA A 19 -43.20 1.98 -18.15
N LEU A 20 -43.50 3.21 -18.57
CA LEU A 20 -42.88 4.41 -18.00
C LEU A 20 -43.20 4.44 -16.49
N GLY A 21 -42.26 3.97 -15.68
CA GLY A 21 -42.32 3.88 -14.23
C GLY A 21 -40.92 3.54 -13.74
N ALA A 22 -40.49 4.16 -12.63
CA ALA A 22 -39.15 4.00 -12.08
C ALA A 22 -38.69 2.53 -12.11
N ALA A 23 -37.51 2.27 -12.70
CA ALA A 23 -36.90 0.96 -12.62
C ALA A 23 -36.57 0.70 -11.15
N LEU A 24 -37.15 -0.36 -10.58
CA LEU A 24 -36.80 -0.86 -9.25
C LEU A 24 -35.60 -1.80 -9.44
N ALA A 25 -34.49 -1.61 -8.73
CA ALA A 25 -33.37 -2.56 -8.87
C ALA A 25 -33.73 -3.95 -8.36
N ALA A 26 -32.92 -4.91 -8.79
CA ALA A 26 -33.01 -6.29 -8.39
C ALA A 26 -33.07 -6.44 -6.86
N VAL A 27 -34.13 -7.10 -6.40
CA VAL A 27 -34.27 -7.59 -5.02
C VAL A 27 -33.80 -9.05 -4.87
N VAL A 28 -33.39 -9.65 -6.00
CA VAL A 28 -32.80 -10.99 -6.08
C VAL A 28 -31.63 -10.90 -7.04
N VAL A 29 -30.43 -11.23 -6.57
CA VAL A 29 -29.20 -11.16 -7.38
C VAL A 29 -29.28 -12.20 -8.52
N PRO A 30 -29.11 -11.81 -9.79
CA PRO A 30 -29.08 -12.76 -10.91
C PRO A 30 -27.91 -13.75 -10.79
N THR A 31 -28.11 -14.99 -11.25
CA THR A 31 -27.03 -15.99 -11.25
C THR A 31 -25.85 -15.59 -12.14
N ASP A 32 -26.08 -14.71 -13.11
CA ASP A 32 -25.05 -14.11 -13.97
C ASP A 32 -24.08 -13.17 -13.22
N ILE A 33 -24.46 -12.71 -12.02
CA ILE A 33 -23.67 -11.78 -11.19
C ILE A 33 -23.10 -12.44 -9.95
N GLN A 34 -23.74 -13.51 -9.46
CA GLN A 34 -23.31 -14.24 -8.28
C GLN A 34 -21.88 -14.78 -8.42
N GLN A 35 -21.13 -14.74 -7.33
CA GLN A 35 -19.71 -15.11 -7.26
C GLN A 35 -19.47 -16.10 -6.11
N PRO A 36 -18.52 -17.05 -6.22
CA PRO A 36 -18.18 -17.97 -5.14
C PRO A 36 -17.51 -17.27 -3.94
N GLY A 37 -17.31 -18.03 -2.87
CA GLY A 37 -16.80 -17.57 -1.57
C GLY A 37 -17.90 -17.52 -0.51
N THR A 38 -17.59 -16.99 0.67
CA THR A 38 -18.58 -16.76 1.73
C THR A 38 -19.72 -15.90 1.22
N GLN A 39 -20.95 -16.35 1.43
CA GLN A 39 -22.16 -15.65 1.00
C GLN A 39 -22.79 -14.82 2.13
N PRO A 40 -23.69 -13.88 1.80
CA PRO A 40 -24.38 -13.08 2.80
C PRO A 40 -25.10 -13.93 3.85
N ASN A 41 -25.00 -13.51 5.11
CA ASN A 41 -25.54 -14.14 6.32
C ASN A 41 -24.87 -15.45 6.75
N GLU A 42 -23.85 -15.94 6.04
CA GLU A 42 -23.08 -17.12 6.47
C GLU A 42 -22.11 -16.79 7.61
N VAL A 43 -21.59 -15.56 7.62
CA VAL A 43 -20.79 -14.99 8.71
C VAL A 43 -21.41 -13.66 9.13
N SER A 44 -21.84 -13.57 10.39
CA SER A 44 -22.65 -12.45 10.90
C SER A 44 -22.07 -11.72 12.11
N ASN A 45 -20.85 -12.07 12.52
CA ASN A 45 -20.18 -11.54 13.71
C ASN A 45 -19.08 -10.52 13.38
N LEU A 46 -19.27 -9.73 12.33
CA LEU A 46 -18.40 -8.59 12.01
C LEU A 46 -18.67 -7.43 12.96
N GLU A 47 -17.59 -6.83 13.46
CA GLU A 47 -17.62 -5.70 14.36
C GLU A 47 -17.26 -4.41 13.61
N SER A 48 -17.97 -3.33 13.93
CA SER A 48 -17.65 -2.01 13.38
C SER A 48 -16.21 -1.60 13.76
N PRO A 49 -15.49 -0.91 12.85
CA PRO A 49 -14.16 -0.36 13.11
C PRO A 49 -14.06 0.46 14.41
N ASP A 50 -15.11 1.20 14.79
CA ASP A 50 -15.18 1.97 16.05
C ASP A 50 -14.88 1.11 17.29
N LYS A 51 -15.24 -0.18 17.26
CA LYS A 51 -14.95 -1.10 18.36
C LYS A 51 -13.45 -1.39 18.45
N CYS A 52 -12.79 -1.57 17.32
CA CYS A 52 -11.34 -1.78 17.20
C CYS A 52 -10.56 -0.52 17.60
N ASP A 53 -11.04 0.65 17.19
CA ASP A 53 -10.40 1.96 17.39
C ASP A 53 -10.13 2.28 18.87
N ASN A 54 -10.98 1.80 19.79
CA ASN A 54 -10.79 1.95 21.24
C ASN A 54 -9.44 1.44 21.76
N CYS A 55 -8.81 0.51 21.02
CA CYS A 55 -7.51 -0.05 21.35
C CYS A 55 -6.46 0.21 20.26
N HIS A 56 -6.88 0.23 18.99
CA HIS A 56 -5.99 0.32 17.83
C HIS A 56 -5.85 1.75 17.27
N GLY A 57 -6.45 2.75 17.93
CA GLY A 57 -6.31 4.17 17.59
C GLY A 57 -6.17 5.10 18.80
N GLY A 58 -5.95 6.39 18.50
CA GLY A 58 -5.94 7.49 19.47
C GLY A 58 -4.69 7.56 20.38
N TYR A 59 -3.56 7.00 19.97
CA TYR A 59 -2.29 7.04 20.73
C TYR A 59 -1.07 7.52 19.94
N ASN A 60 -1.03 7.29 18.63
CA ASN A 60 0.00 7.82 17.73
C ASN A 60 -0.43 7.63 16.27
N SER A 61 -0.92 8.69 15.63
CA SER A 61 -1.37 8.66 14.23
C SER A 61 -0.29 8.25 13.22
N ALA A 62 1.00 8.41 13.58
CA ALA A 62 2.14 8.01 12.76
C ALA A 62 2.49 6.51 12.80
N VAL A 63 1.86 5.70 13.66
CA VAL A 63 2.08 4.23 13.65
C VAL A 63 0.83 3.43 13.88
N GLU A 64 -0.22 4.03 14.42
CA GLU A 64 -1.41 3.29 14.81
C GLU A 64 -2.23 2.80 13.60
N PRO A 65 -2.79 1.58 13.66
CA PRO A 65 -3.58 1.06 12.55
C PRO A 65 -4.80 1.92 12.20
N ALA A 66 -5.55 2.39 13.20
CA ALA A 66 -6.86 3.02 12.97
C ALA A 66 -6.78 4.30 12.13
N HIS A 67 -5.89 5.24 12.47
CA HIS A 67 -5.74 6.50 11.73
C HIS A 67 -5.29 6.27 10.28
N ASN A 68 -4.33 5.36 10.09
CA ASN A 68 -3.78 5.06 8.76
C ASN A 68 -4.78 4.34 7.86
N TRP A 69 -5.51 3.35 8.40
CA TRP A 69 -6.62 2.70 7.70
C TRP A 69 -7.73 3.70 7.38
N ARG A 70 -8.15 4.51 8.36
CA ARG A 70 -9.24 5.48 8.19
C ARG A 70 -8.93 6.52 7.11
N GLY A 71 -7.67 6.85 6.89
CA GLY A 71 -7.26 7.73 5.80
C GLY A 71 -7.22 7.09 4.41
N SER A 72 -7.42 5.78 4.31
CA SER A 72 -7.27 5.03 3.06
C SER A 72 -8.52 5.05 2.19
N MET A 73 -8.34 4.76 0.90
CA MET A 73 -9.48 4.55 0.00
C MET A 73 -10.24 3.26 0.30
N MET A 74 -9.63 2.28 0.95
CA MET A 74 -10.33 1.07 1.40
C MET A 74 -11.37 1.40 2.49
N ALA A 75 -11.02 2.22 3.49
CA ALA A 75 -11.96 2.71 4.49
C ALA A 75 -13.08 3.59 3.90
N HIS A 76 -12.79 4.27 2.79
CA HIS A 76 -13.73 5.16 2.12
C HIS A 76 -14.41 4.56 0.88
N ALA A 77 -14.24 3.26 0.60
CA ALA A 77 -14.77 2.66 -0.63
C ALA A 77 -16.31 2.80 -0.74
N GLY A 78 -17.03 2.76 0.39
CA GLY A 78 -18.48 2.99 0.43
C GLY A 78 -18.90 4.46 0.33
N ARG A 79 -17.97 5.40 0.54
CA ARG A 79 -18.20 6.85 0.40
C ARG A 79 -17.79 7.40 -0.96
N ASP A 80 -17.08 6.61 -1.76
CA ASP A 80 -16.50 7.04 -3.03
C ASP A 80 -17.59 7.45 -4.06
N PRO A 81 -17.68 8.73 -4.46
CA PRO A 81 -18.66 9.18 -5.44
C PRO A 81 -18.43 8.67 -6.87
N ILE A 82 -17.19 8.30 -7.26
CA ILE A 82 -16.97 7.60 -8.55
C ILE A 82 -17.63 6.23 -8.48
N PHE A 83 -17.44 5.48 -7.39
CA PHE A 83 -18.10 4.18 -7.21
C PHE A 83 -19.61 4.29 -7.39
N TRP A 84 -20.26 5.23 -6.68
CA TRP A 84 -21.71 5.38 -6.78
C TRP A 84 -22.18 5.77 -8.18
N ALA A 85 -21.42 6.60 -8.90
CA ALA A 85 -21.74 6.95 -10.28
C ALA A 85 -21.52 5.81 -11.27
N THR A 86 -20.48 5.01 -11.09
CA THR A 86 -20.26 3.77 -11.85
C THR A 86 -21.35 2.76 -11.56
N LEU A 87 -21.75 2.59 -10.29
CA LEU A 87 -22.84 1.71 -9.87
C LEU A 87 -24.16 2.08 -10.55
N ALA A 88 -24.46 3.37 -10.69
CA ALA A 88 -25.67 3.85 -11.37
C ALA A 88 -25.71 3.42 -12.85
N VAL A 89 -24.56 3.46 -13.53
CA VAL A 89 -24.45 3.01 -14.92
C VAL A 89 -24.48 1.48 -14.98
N ALA A 90 -23.77 0.79 -14.09
CA ALA A 90 -23.71 -0.67 -14.02
C ALA A 90 -25.08 -1.32 -13.78
N GLU A 91 -25.86 -0.80 -12.82
CA GLU A 91 -27.22 -1.27 -12.53
C GLU A 91 -28.18 -1.07 -13.71
N LYS A 92 -28.02 0.04 -14.44
CA LYS A 92 -28.77 0.27 -15.67
C LYS A 92 -28.36 -0.70 -16.78
N ASP A 93 -27.06 -0.91 -16.93
CA ASP A 93 -26.49 -1.76 -17.98
C ASP A 93 -26.81 -3.23 -17.74
N PHE A 94 -26.84 -3.69 -16.49
CA PHE A 94 -27.23 -5.03 -16.12
C PHE A 94 -27.87 -5.01 -14.72
N ASP A 95 -29.20 -5.12 -14.66
CA ASP A 95 -29.96 -5.13 -13.40
C ASP A 95 -29.42 -6.22 -12.46
N GLY A 96 -29.06 -5.85 -11.24
CA GLY A 96 -28.44 -6.75 -10.26
C GLY A 96 -26.92 -6.69 -10.19
N ALA A 97 -26.24 -6.04 -11.13
CA ALA A 97 -24.77 -5.94 -11.14
C ALA A 97 -24.18 -5.25 -9.90
N GLY A 98 -24.96 -4.44 -9.21
CA GLY A 98 -24.53 -3.75 -8.01
C GLY A 98 -24.20 -4.66 -6.85
N ASP A 99 -24.74 -5.88 -6.78
CA ASP A 99 -24.32 -6.85 -5.77
C ASP A 99 -22.80 -7.15 -5.86
N PHE A 100 -22.30 -7.31 -7.09
CA PHE A 100 -20.87 -7.49 -7.37
C PHE A 100 -20.05 -6.28 -6.93
N CYS A 101 -20.54 -5.06 -7.15
CA CYS A 101 -19.83 -3.85 -6.74
C CYS A 101 -19.83 -3.67 -5.20
N LEU A 102 -21.00 -3.89 -4.56
CA LEU A 102 -21.20 -3.72 -3.12
C LEU A 102 -20.37 -4.73 -2.30
N ARG A 103 -20.10 -5.91 -2.86
CA ARG A 103 -19.20 -6.92 -2.27
C ARG A 103 -17.84 -6.35 -1.86
N CYS A 104 -17.29 -5.43 -2.66
CA CYS A 104 -15.98 -4.83 -2.41
C CYS A 104 -16.07 -3.43 -1.79
N HIS A 105 -17.13 -2.68 -2.09
CA HIS A 105 -17.28 -1.29 -1.64
C HIS A 105 -18.01 -1.13 -0.31
N SER A 106 -18.67 -2.18 0.19
CA SER A 106 -19.35 -2.21 1.49
C SER A 106 -19.34 -3.64 2.04
N THR A 107 -18.16 -4.15 2.40
CA THR A 107 -17.96 -5.58 2.70
C THR A 107 -18.82 -6.05 3.87
N GLY A 108 -18.93 -5.25 4.94
CA GLY A 108 -19.76 -5.55 6.11
C GLY A 108 -21.25 -5.52 5.80
N GLY A 109 -21.69 -4.55 4.98
CA GLY A 109 -23.06 -4.45 4.51
C GLY A 109 -23.46 -5.63 3.63
N TRP A 110 -22.60 -5.99 2.67
CA TRP A 110 -22.81 -7.13 1.77
C TRP A 110 -22.90 -8.45 2.55
N LEU A 111 -21.91 -8.75 3.41
CA LEU A 111 -21.93 -9.98 4.22
C LEU A 111 -23.13 -10.07 5.17
N ALA A 112 -23.67 -8.94 5.60
CA ALA A 112 -24.87 -8.91 6.43
C ALA A 112 -26.19 -8.91 5.64
N GLY A 113 -26.15 -9.20 4.33
CA GLY A 113 -27.33 -9.34 3.47
C GLY A 113 -27.98 -8.03 3.05
N ARG A 114 -27.30 -6.89 3.21
CA ARG A 114 -27.81 -5.56 2.87
C ARG A 114 -27.42 -5.07 1.47
N SER A 115 -26.83 -5.96 0.66
CA SER A 115 -26.58 -5.69 -0.76
C SER A 115 -27.81 -5.80 -1.64
N THR A 116 -28.96 -6.21 -1.10
CA THR A 116 -30.25 -6.19 -1.81
C THR A 116 -31.19 -5.16 -1.15
N PRO A 117 -31.82 -4.26 -1.92
CA PRO A 117 -31.73 -4.10 -3.38
C PRO A 117 -30.32 -3.71 -3.88
N THR A 118 -29.93 -4.21 -5.06
CA THR A 118 -28.55 -4.16 -5.59
C THR A 118 -28.03 -2.77 -5.92
N GLU A 119 -28.93 -1.80 -6.04
CA GLU A 119 -28.61 -0.36 -6.09
C GLU A 119 -28.02 0.21 -4.78
N GLY A 120 -27.96 -0.59 -3.70
CA GLY A 120 -27.39 -0.22 -2.41
C GLY A 120 -28.35 0.48 -1.45
N SER A 121 -29.64 0.59 -1.79
CA SER A 121 -30.66 1.24 -0.94
C SER A 121 -30.95 0.50 0.37
N GLY A 122 -30.53 -0.77 0.47
CA GLY A 122 -30.59 -1.58 1.69
C GLY A 122 -29.46 -1.31 2.71
N LEU A 123 -28.40 -0.61 2.30
CA LEU A 123 -27.28 -0.28 3.19
C LEU A 123 -27.69 0.73 4.27
N THR A 124 -27.00 0.65 5.41
CA THR A 124 -27.20 1.51 6.59
C THR A 124 -25.97 2.39 6.85
N ALA A 125 -26.10 3.38 7.73
CA ALA A 125 -24.99 4.29 8.05
C ALA A 125 -23.70 3.57 8.51
N GLY A 126 -23.83 2.44 9.19
CA GLY A 126 -22.70 1.62 9.63
C GLY A 126 -21.94 0.91 8.50
N ASP A 127 -22.52 0.82 7.30
CA ASP A 127 -21.94 0.13 6.15
C ASP A 127 -21.08 1.05 5.27
N SER A 128 -20.85 2.29 5.74
CA SER A 128 -20.17 3.33 5.00
C SER A 128 -18.65 3.21 5.01
N ASP A 129 -18.12 2.47 5.99
CA ASP A 129 -16.71 2.11 6.06
C ASP A 129 -16.51 0.92 5.13
N GLY A 130 -15.92 1.18 3.96
CA GLY A 130 -16.01 0.26 2.81
C GLY A 130 -15.46 -1.14 3.10
N VAL A 131 -14.13 -1.25 3.20
CA VAL A 131 -13.43 -2.46 3.66
C VAL A 131 -13.00 -2.25 5.11
N GLU A 132 -13.57 -3.03 6.01
CA GLU A 132 -13.45 -2.86 7.46
C GLU A 132 -12.33 -3.72 8.06
N CYS A 133 -11.85 -3.34 9.26
CA CYS A 133 -10.84 -4.11 10.00
C CYS A 133 -11.24 -5.57 10.15
N ASP A 134 -12.50 -5.81 10.53
CA ASP A 134 -13.01 -7.14 10.83
C ASP A 134 -13.18 -8.02 9.60
N PHE A 135 -13.42 -7.42 8.43
CA PHE A 135 -13.41 -8.16 7.17
C PHE A 135 -12.00 -8.71 6.92
N CYS A 136 -10.99 -7.84 6.91
CA CYS A 136 -9.59 -8.23 6.69
C CYS A 136 -9.12 -9.25 7.74
N HIS A 137 -9.36 -8.97 9.02
CA HIS A 137 -8.96 -9.83 10.15
C HIS A 137 -9.80 -11.10 10.30
N LYS A 138 -10.65 -11.43 9.33
CA LYS A 138 -11.33 -12.72 9.24
C LYS A 138 -11.16 -13.40 7.90
N LEU A 139 -10.38 -12.84 6.98
CA LEU A 139 -10.06 -13.52 5.74
C LEU A 139 -9.20 -14.76 6.02
N THR A 140 -9.60 -15.86 5.40
CA THR A 140 -8.80 -17.08 5.30
C THR A 140 -8.36 -17.27 3.85
N ASN A 141 -7.32 -18.07 3.64
CA ASN A 141 -6.90 -18.40 2.28
C ASN A 141 -8.02 -19.25 1.62
N PRO A 142 -8.55 -18.87 0.45
CA PRO A 142 -9.61 -19.63 -0.20
C PRO A 142 -9.22 -21.06 -0.56
N ASP A 143 -7.93 -21.39 -0.69
CA ASP A 143 -7.46 -22.77 -0.93
C ASP A 143 -7.52 -23.70 0.31
N ASP A 144 -8.02 -23.20 1.44
CA ASP A 144 -8.12 -23.91 2.72
C ASP A 144 -6.77 -24.42 3.28
N SER A 145 -5.64 -23.80 2.91
CA SER A 145 -4.29 -24.25 3.28
C SER A 145 -3.94 -24.09 4.76
N GLU A 146 -4.66 -23.25 5.51
CA GLU A 146 -4.36 -22.91 6.90
C GLU A 146 -5.60 -22.96 7.80
N HIS A 147 -6.39 -21.88 7.79
CA HIS A 147 -7.63 -21.77 8.55
C HIS A 147 -8.79 -21.97 7.61
N LEU A 148 -9.75 -22.81 7.99
CA LEU A 148 -10.92 -23.07 7.16
C LEU A 148 -11.92 -21.92 7.31
N GLY A 149 -12.21 -21.25 6.20
CA GLY A 149 -13.28 -20.26 6.13
C GLY A 149 -14.62 -20.91 5.80
N THR A 150 -15.68 -20.10 5.81
CA THR A 150 -17.04 -20.53 5.48
C THR A 150 -17.28 -20.35 3.99
N MET A 151 -17.43 -21.43 3.24
CA MET A 151 -17.85 -21.42 1.84
C MET A 151 -18.82 -22.58 1.66
N ASN A 152 -20.12 -22.31 1.53
CA ASN A 152 -21.11 -23.38 1.39
C ASN A 152 -21.37 -23.68 -0.09
N ASP A 153 -21.53 -24.97 -0.42
CA ASP A 153 -21.92 -25.42 -1.76
C ASP A 153 -23.20 -24.70 -2.24
N PRO A 154 -23.25 -24.22 -3.50
CA PRO A 154 -22.23 -24.35 -4.57
C PRO A 154 -21.17 -23.23 -4.61
N PHE A 155 -21.07 -22.36 -3.60
CA PHE A 155 -20.22 -21.16 -3.58
C PHE A 155 -18.81 -21.40 -3.07
N ILE A 156 -18.12 -22.38 -3.65
CA ILE A 156 -16.74 -22.71 -3.29
C ILE A 156 -15.77 -21.89 -4.15
N ALA A 157 -14.88 -21.12 -3.51
CA ALA A 157 -13.89 -20.26 -4.18
C ALA A 157 -12.52 -20.95 -4.31
N ASN A 158 -12.53 -22.24 -4.62
CA ASN A 158 -11.35 -23.02 -4.93
C ASN A 158 -11.74 -24.22 -5.81
N GLU A 159 -10.75 -24.85 -6.42
CA GLU A 159 -10.94 -26.13 -7.11
C GLU A 159 -10.79 -27.30 -6.13
N PRO A 160 -11.82 -28.14 -5.92
CA PRO A 160 -11.72 -29.30 -5.03
C PRO A 160 -10.90 -30.42 -5.70
N THR A 161 -9.78 -30.83 -5.08
CA THR A 161 -9.01 -31.99 -5.56
C THR A 161 -8.40 -32.83 -4.43
N ASP A 162 -8.12 -34.10 -4.74
CA ASP A 162 -7.67 -35.15 -3.81
C ASP A 162 -6.14 -35.19 -3.57
N ASN A 163 -5.31 -34.25 -4.07
CA ASN A 163 -3.84 -34.39 -3.94
C ASN A 163 -3.02 -33.09 -4.08
N ASP A 164 -2.15 -32.83 -3.09
CA ASP A 164 -1.05 -31.84 -2.99
C ASP A 164 -1.33 -30.33 -3.10
N THR A 165 -0.53 -29.54 -2.37
CA THR A 165 -0.61 -28.08 -2.20
C THR A 165 -0.24 -27.33 -3.48
N PHE A 166 -1.12 -26.42 -3.90
CA PHE A 166 -0.90 -25.49 -4.99
C PHE A 166 0.32 -24.56 -4.75
N ASP A 167 1.25 -24.45 -5.72
CA ASP A 167 2.39 -23.53 -5.68
C ASP A 167 2.48 -22.67 -6.96
N TRP A 168 2.15 -21.37 -6.83
CA TRP A 168 2.25 -20.37 -7.90
C TRP A 168 3.66 -20.20 -8.47
N ASP A 169 4.69 -20.64 -7.76
CA ASP A 169 6.08 -20.50 -8.18
C ASP A 169 6.62 -21.70 -8.97
N ASP A 170 5.85 -22.77 -9.14
CA ASP A 170 6.27 -23.94 -9.92
C ASP A 170 6.20 -23.66 -11.45
N PRO A 171 7.35 -23.59 -12.15
CA PRO A 171 7.37 -23.39 -13.60
C PRO A 171 6.87 -24.60 -14.40
N ALA A 172 6.66 -25.76 -13.77
CA ALA A 172 6.08 -26.96 -14.38
C ALA A 172 4.56 -27.05 -14.22
N PHE A 173 3.92 -26.06 -13.57
CA PHE A 173 2.49 -26.06 -13.31
C PHE A 173 1.67 -26.23 -14.60
N THR A 174 0.82 -27.26 -14.60
CA THR A 174 -0.25 -27.42 -15.57
C THR A 174 -1.58 -27.10 -14.88
N PRO A 175 -2.53 -26.36 -15.51
CA PRO A 175 -3.81 -25.98 -14.90
C PRO A 175 -4.69 -27.12 -14.37
N SER A 176 -4.28 -28.38 -14.55
CA SER A 176 -4.96 -29.58 -14.05
C SER A 176 -4.48 -30.04 -12.67
N ASP A 177 -3.45 -29.42 -12.09
CA ASP A 177 -2.82 -29.87 -10.83
C ASP A 177 -3.25 -28.98 -9.64
N ALA A 178 -4.36 -29.39 -9.01
CA ALA A 178 -4.76 -29.27 -7.59
C ALA A 178 -4.62 -27.95 -6.77
N ASN A 179 -5.72 -27.60 -6.09
CA ASN A 179 -5.88 -26.65 -4.97
C ASN A 179 -5.66 -25.15 -5.21
N GLU A 180 -6.01 -24.62 -6.39
CA GLU A 180 -5.96 -23.17 -6.60
C GLU A 180 -7.09 -22.46 -5.83
N GLY A 181 -6.72 -21.58 -4.89
CA GLY A 181 -7.64 -20.62 -4.30
C GLY A 181 -8.00 -19.52 -5.31
N TYR A 182 -9.30 -19.25 -5.48
CA TYR A 182 -9.79 -18.20 -6.37
C TYR A 182 -9.55 -16.82 -5.75
N LEU A 183 -8.37 -16.26 -6.03
CA LEU A 183 -7.96 -14.94 -5.59
C LEU A 183 -8.40 -13.88 -6.62
N GLY A 184 -9.45 -13.13 -6.28
CA GLY A 184 -9.93 -11.99 -7.06
C GLY A 184 -11.43 -11.78 -6.89
N SER A 185 -11.94 -10.67 -7.44
CA SER A 185 -13.39 -10.40 -7.49
C SER A 185 -14.13 -10.47 -6.14
N GLY A 186 -13.41 -10.25 -5.04
CA GLY A 186 -13.95 -10.32 -3.68
C GLY A 186 -14.44 -11.73 -3.30
N MET A 187 -13.95 -12.79 -3.95
CA MET A 187 -14.24 -14.20 -3.63
C MET A 187 -13.58 -14.61 -2.31
N ALA A 188 -14.00 -13.96 -1.23
CA ALA A 188 -13.44 -14.11 0.10
C ALA A 188 -13.91 -15.41 0.75
N SER A 189 -12.98 -16.08 1.43
CA SER A 189 -13.27 -17.14 2.40
C SER A 189 -13.14 -16.52 3.80
N MET A 190 -14.20 -16.62 4.61
CA MET A 190 -14.33 -15.89 5.87
C MET A 190 -14.38 -16.82 7.08
N TRP A 191 -13.53 -16.55 8.06
CA TRP A 191 -13.54 -17.21 9.37
C TRP A 191 -14.84 -16.91 10.14
N GLY A 192 -15.59 -17.96 10.47
CA GLY A 192 -16.84 -17.85 11.23
C GLY A 192 -16.66 -17.68 12.74
N GLY A 193 -15.44 -17.86 13.26
CA GLY A 193 -15.14 -17.75 14.69
C GLY A 193 -15.08 -16.31 15.20
N SER A 194 -14.89 -16.16 16.51
CA SER A 194 -14.81 -14.84 17.16
C SER A 194 -13.39 -14.27 17.20
N ASP A 195 -12.38 -15.13 17.00
CA ASP A 195 -10.97 -14.75 16.93
C ASP A 195 -10.71 -13.78 15.76
N LYS A 196 -9.87 -12.77 16.00
CA LYS A 196 -9.29 -11.95 14.93
C LYS A 196 -8.00 -12.61 14.45
N LEU A 197 -7.95 -12.89 13.15
CA LEU A 197 -6.78 -13.45 12.48
C LEU A 197 -5.73 -12.35 12.27
N GLY A 198 -4.47 -12.69 12.47
CA GLY A 198 -3.39 -11.73 12.26
C GLY A 198 -2.01 -12.38 12.29
N PRO A 199 -0.97 -11.64 11.91
CA PRO A 199 0.33 -12.23 11.61
C PRO A 199 1.18 -12.61 12.84
N TYR A 200 0.72 -12.32 14.06
CA TYR A 200 1.51 -12.44 15.28
C TYR A 200 0.98 -13.54 16.19
N ASN A 201 1.87 -14.45 16.63
CA ASN A 201 1.53 -15.54 17.56
C ASN A 201 1.69 -15.21 19.05
N ASN A 202 2.16 -14.01 19.37
CA ASN A 202 2.45 -13.58 20.74
C ASN A 202 1.74 -12.28 21.12
N ALA A 203 0.59 -11.98 20.51
CA ALA A 203 -0.15 -10.77 20.81
C ALA A 203 -0.72 -10.80 22.26
N ALA A 204 -0.52 -9.72 23.00
CA ALA A 204 -1.18 -9.49 24.29
C ALA A 204 -2.54 -8.81 24.08
N ALA A 205 -3.48 -9.51 23.45
CA ALA A 205 -4.78 -8.95 23.05
C ALA A 205 -5.82 -8.93 24.18
N ARG A 206 -6.79 -8.01 24.09
CA ARG A 206 -7.97 -7.92 24.97
C ARG A 206 -9.23 -8.55 24.36
N HIS A 207 -9.07 -9.23 23.23
CA HIS A 207 -10.05 -10.03 22.55
C HIS A 207 -9.38 -11.33 22.10
N GLN A 208 -10.18 -12.29 21.63
CA GLN A 208 -9.67 -13.53 21.06
C GLN A 208 -8.89 -13.23 19.76
N PHE A 209 -7.76 -13.89 19.57
CA PHE A 209 -6.94 -13.75 18.37
C PHE A 209 -6.33 -15.10 18.02
N MET A 210 -6.02 -15.26 16.74
CA MET A 210 -5.36 -16.45 16.23
C MET A 210 -4.32 -16.03 15.18
N GLU A 211 -3.15 -16.65 15.23
CA GLU A 211 -2.11 -16.43 14.23
C GLU A 211 -2.59 -16.90 12.86
N SER A 212 -2.35 -16.12 11.81
CA SER A 212 -2.57 -16.49 10.42
C SER A 212 -1.36 -16.12 9.56
N LYS A 213 -0.82 -17.12 8.86
CA LYS A 213 0.21 -16.97 7.84
C LYS A 213 -0.33 -16.26 6.60
N PHE A 214 -1.60 -16.48 6.25
CA PHE A 214 -2.24 -15.79 5.12
C PHE A 214 -2.17 -14.27 5.27
N HIS A 215 -2.24 -13.74 6.49
CA HIS A 215 -2.12 -12.30 6.74
C HIS A 215 -0.71 -11.72 6.49
N ARG A 216 0.33 -12.56 6.34
CA ARG A 216 1.65 -12.15 5.84
C ARG A 216 1.89 -12.55 4.39
N ASP A 217 0.99 -13.36 3.84
CA ASP A 217 1.18 -13.90 2.51
C ASP A 217 1.10 -12.77 1.47
N ARG A 218 1.93 -12.91 0.44
CA ARG A 218 1.94 -12.02 -0.71
C ARG A 218 0.64 -12.11 -1.52
N ASP A 219 -0.12 -13.18 -1.33
CA ASP A 219 -1.35 -13.48 -2.06
C ASP A 219 -2.61 -12.95 -1.34
N PHE A 220 -2.48 -12.44 -0.10
CA PHE A 220 -3.58 -11.86 0.69
C PHE A 220 -4.38 -10.79 -0.07
N CYS A 221 -3.70 -9.83 -0.68
CA CYS A 221 -4.36 -8.75 -1.44
C CYS A 221 -5.00 -9.26 -2.74
N GLY A 222 -4.62 -10.46 -3.18
CA GLY A 222 -5.15 -11.12 -4.37
C GLY A 222 -6.64 -11.42 -4.27
N THR A 223 -7.20 -11.60 -3.06
CA THR A 223 -8.64 -11.83 -2.84
C THR A 223 -9.53 -10.77 -3.51
N CYS A 224 -9.02 -9.55 -3.70
CA CYS A 224 -9.76 -8.45 -4.33
C CYS A 224 -9.16 -7.99 -5.66
N HIS A 225 -7.83 -7.94 -5.81
CA HIS A 225 -7.13 -7.18 -6.86
C HIS A 225 -6.88 -7.92 -8.20
N ASP A 226 -7.73 -8.88 -8.54
CA ASP A 226 -7.97 -9.37 -9.90
C ASP A 226 -9.49 -9.32 -10.13
N VAL A 227 -9.97 -8.15 -10.57
CA VAL A 227 -11.42 -7.88 -10.74
C VAL A 227 -11.87 -8.41 -12.08
N SER A 228 -12.89 -9.25 -12.06
CA SER A 228 -13.44 -9.89 -13.25
C SER A 228 -14.94 -9.77 -13.29
N ASN A 229 -15.44 -9.20 -14.38
CA ASN A 229 -16.84 -9.02 -14.66
C ASN A 229 -17.50 -10.39 -14.94
N PRO A 230 -18.39 -10.89 -14.05
CA PRO A 230 -19.00 -12.21 -14.23
C PRO A 230 -19.99 -12.24 -15.41
N ALA A 231 -20.69 -11.13 -15.68
CA ALA A 231 -21.68 -11.07 -16.75
C ALA A 231 -21.01 -11.18 -18.13
N ALA A 232 -20.05 -10.31 -18.44
CA ALA A 232 -19.31 -10.39 -19.70
C ALA A 232 -18.40 -11.64 -19.74
N GLY A 233 -17.90 -12.08 -18.58
CA GLY A 233 -17.13 -13.32 -18.45
C GLY A 233 -17.90 -14.57 -18.88
N ASP A 234 -19.17 -14.68 -18.51
CA ASP A 234 -19.99 -15.82 -18.89
C ASP A 234 -20.61 -15.64 -20.29
N LEU A 235 -21.20 -14.47 -20.56
CA LEU A 235 -22.13 -14.27 -21.67
C LEU A 235 -21.47 -13.78 -22.96
N ALA A 236 -20.40 -12.98 -22.87
CA ALA A 236 -19.82 -12.36 -24.05
C ALA A 236 -19.02 -13.36 -24.87
N ILE A 237 -19.04 -13.20 -26.20
CA ILE A 237 -18.12 -13.93 -27.07
C ILE A 237 -16.68 -13.64 -26.64
N GLY A 238 -15.89 -14.70 -26.47
CA GLY A 238 -14.52 -14.62 -25.96
C GLY A 238 -14.41 -14.37 -24.44
N HIS A 239 -15.53 -14.39 -23.71
CA HIS A 239 -15.58 -14.39 -22.25
C HIS A 239 -14.84 -13.22 -21.58
N GLY A 240 -14.76 -12.07 -22.27
CA GLY A 240 -14.02 -10.91 -21.79
C GLY A 240 -12.52 -11.13 -21.61
N ALA A 241 -11.96 -12.21 -22.16
CA ALA A 241 -10.55 -12.57 -22.05
C ALA A 241 -9.71 -11.99 -23.20
N GLN A 242 -8.39 -11.92 -23.03
CA GLN A 242 -7.49 -11.59 -24.13
C GLN A 242 -7.46 -12.74 -25.15
N PRO A 243 -7.26 -12.48 -26.46
CA PRO A 243 -7.32 -13.50 -27.50
C PRO A 243 -6.35 -14.68 -27.33
N THR A 244 -5.26 -14.48 -26.57
CA THR A 244 -4.22 -15.49 -26.29
C THR A 244 -4.41 -16.23 -24.97
N ALA A 245 -5.50 -15.96 -24.26
CA ALA A 245 -5.82 -16.57 -22.98
C ALA A 245 -6.14 -18.05 -23.12
N ASN A 246 -6.11 -18.75 -22.00
CA ASN A 246 -6.59 -20.12 -21.95
C ASN A 246 -8.12 -20.14 -22.13
N PRO A 247 -8.70 -21.26 -22.62
CA PRO A 247 -10.16 -21.39 -22.74
C PRO A 247 -10.86 -21.22 -21.40
N VAL A 248 -12.02 -20.56 -21.42
CA VAL A 248 -12.89 -20.37 -20.25
C VAL A 248 -14.00 -21.42 -20.29
N SER A 249 -14.26 -22.09 -19.17
CA SER A 249 -15.44 -22.94 -18.98
C SER A 249 -16.63 -22.08 -18.54
N ALA A 250 -17.66 -21.95 -19.37
CA ALA A 250 -18.80 -21.06 -19.10
C ALA A 250 -20.10 -21.61 -19.69
N ALA A 251 -21.24 -21.22 -19.11
CA ALA A 251 -22.55 -21.60 -19.62
C ALA A 251 -22.89 -20.85 -20.92
N GLY A 252 -22.55 -19.55 -20.97
CA GLY A 252 -22.89 -18.67 -22.10
C GLY A 252 -24.39 -18.44 -22.27
N VAL A 253 -25.19 -18.72 -21.24
CA VAL A 253 -26.64 -18.62 -21.26
C VAL A 253 -27.12 -17.80 -20.05
N PRO A 254 -27.84 -16.68 -20.26
CA PRO A 254 -28.40 -15.89 -19.18
C PRO A 254 -29.26 -16.72 -18.21
N GLY A 255 -29.09 -16.49 -16.91
CA GLY A 255 -29.87 -17.19 -15.88
C GLY A 255 -29.57 -18.67 -15.69
N ALA A 256 -28.51 -19.21 -16.32
CA ALA A 256 -28.05 -20.57 -16.04
C ALA A 256 -27.67 -20.75 -14.55
N PRO A 257 -27.74 -21.98 -14.00
CA PRO A 257 -27.27 -22.27 -12.65
C PRO A 257 -25.85 -21.78 -12.38
N VAL A 258 -25.57 -21.34 -11.15
CA VAL A 258 -24.26 -20.77 -10.76
C VAL A 258 -23.11 -21.75 -10.93
N ASP A 259 -23.35 -23.03 -10.66
CA ASP A 259 -22.41 -24.14 -10.86
C ASP A 259 -22.18 -24.48 -12.34
N ALA A 260 -22.65 -23.66 -13.28
CA ALA A 260 -22.26 -23.71 -14.69
C ALA A 260 -21.62 -22.40 -15.18
N LYS A 261 -21.51 -21.38 -14.32
CA LYS A 261 -21.02 -20.04 -14.68
C LYS A 261 -19.50 -19.97 -14.70
N ALA A 262 -18.96 -19.08 -15.54
CA ALA A 262 -17.53 -18.82 -15.63
C ALA A 262 -16.87 -18.60 -14.26
N ALA A 263 -17.53 -17.87 -13.37
CA ALA A 263 -17.03 -17.56 -12.03
C ALA A 263 -16.77 -18.77 -11.12
N PHE A 264 -17.41 -19.91 -11.37
CA PHE A 264 -17.36 -21.09 -10.50
C PHE A 264 -16.44 -22.20 -11.04
N HIS A 265 -15.99 -22.08 -12.29
CA HIS A 265 -15.17 -23.09 -13.00
C HIS A 265 -13.82 -22.56 -13.47
N ASN A 266 -13.50 -21.32 -13.13
CA ASN A 266 -12.27 -20.70 -13.56
C ASN A 266 -11.78 -19.74 -12.47
N PRO A 267 -10.46 -19.70 -12.22
CA PRO A 267 -9.84 -18.64 -11.47
C PRO A 267 -10.21 -17.24 -11.99
N PRO A 268 -10.33 -16.23 -11.10
CA PRO A 268 -10.79 -14.89 -11.48
C PRO A 268 -10.00 -14.27 -12.63
N TYR A 269 -8.69 -14.48 -12.74
CA TYR A 269 -7.90 -13.87 -13.81
C TYR A 269 -8.26 -14.37 -15.21
N MET A 270 -8.96 -15.50 -15.38
CA MET A 270 -9.19 -16.14 -16.69
C MET A 270 -10.24 -15.47 -17.59
N TYR A 271 -11.20 -14.73 -17.01
CA TYR A 271 -12.36 -14.20 -17.74
C TYR A 271 -12.66 -12.74 -17.37
N GLY A 272 -13.49 -12.06 -18.17
CA GLY A 272 -14.16 -10.81 -17.82
C GLY A 272 -13.22 -9.68 -17.39
N ILE A 273 -12.14 -9.40 -18.12
CA ILE A 273 -11.08 -8.50 -17.65
C ILE A 273 -11.61 -7.10 -17.30
N VAL A 274 -11.37 -6.68 -16.05
CA VAL A 274 -11.59 -5.31 -15.56
C VAL A 274 -10.30 -4.76 -14.96
N GLU A 275 -9.73 -5.47 -13.99
CA GLU A 275 -8.46 -5.14 -13.33
C GLU A 275 -7.61 -6.40 -13.23
N ARG A 276 -6.30 -6.25 -13.42
CA ARG A 276 -5.33 -7.36 -13.30
C ARG A 276 -4.14 -6.98 -12.43
N THR A 277 -4.32 -6.15 -11.41
CA THR A 277 -3.20 -5.64 -10.60
C THR A 277 -2.45 -6.78 -9.92
N PHE A 278 -3.16 -7.74 -9.33
CA PHE A 278 -2.56 -8.94 -8.75
C PHE A 278 -1.97 -9.84 -9.85
N GLY A 279 -2.68 -9.96 -10.97
CA GLY A 279 -2.24 -10.58 -12.22
C GLY A 279 -0.85 -10.14 -12.69
N GLU A 280 -0.69 -8.83 -12.83
CA GLU A 280 0.52 -8.12 -13.21
C GLU A 280 1.64 -8.37 -12.20
N TYR A 281 1.31 -8.29 -10.91
CA TYR A 281 2.26 -8.53 -9.82
C TYR A 281 2.81 -9.96 -9.80
N LYS A 282 1.93 -10.96 -9.81
CA LYS A 282 2.32 -12.37 -9.81
C LYS A 282 3.11 -12.76 -11.06
N SER A 283 2.95 -12.01 -12.16
CA SER A 283 3.72 -12.21 -13.38
C SER A 283 5.16 -11.69 -13.29
N GLY A 284 5.47 -10.82 -12.31
CA GLY A 284 6.79 -10.19 -12.13
C GLY A 284 7.75 -10.99 -11.25
N GLN A 285 9.05 -10.90 -11.55
CA GLN A 285 10.12 -11.44 -10.69
C GLN A 285 10.13 -10.76 -9.32
N ILE A 286 9.66 -9.51 -9.23
CA ILE A 286 9.59 -8.77 -7.97
C ILE A 286 8.76 -9.50 -6.89
N ALA A 287 7.69 -10.20 -7.27
CA ALA A 287 6.86 -11.00 -6.36
C ALA A 287 7.58 -12.21 -5.73
N LYS A 288 8.76 -12.54 -6.25
CA LYS A 288 9.64 -13.65 -5.84
C LYS A 288 10.95 -13.16 -5.24
N THR A 289 11.16 -11.84 -5.18
CA THR A 289 12.41 -11.23 -4.72
C THR A 289 12.33 -10.97 -3.21
N LEU A 290 13.35 -11.41 -2.47
CA LEU A 290 13.44 -11.11 -1.04
C LEU A 290 13.78 -9.62 -0.85
N VAL A 291 13.25 -9.01 0.21
CA VAL A 291 13.58 -7.62 0.52
C VAL A 291 15.09 -7.44 0.76
N SER A 292 15.75 -8.44 1.36
CA SER A 292 17.21 -8.45 1.55
C SER A 292 18.03 -8.48 0.26
N GLU A 293 17.43 -8.87 -0.87
CA GLU A 293 18.08 -8.92 -2.18
C GLU A 293 18.03 -7.57 -2.92
N TYR A 294 17.40 -6.54 -2.35
CA TYR A 294 17.35 -5.20 -2.91
C TYR A 294 18.71 -4.68 -3.44
N PRO A 295 19.84 -4.80 -2.72
CA PRO A 295 21.13 -4.31 -3.21
C PRO A 295 21.64 -5.03 -4.49
N SER A 296 21.04 -6.17 -4.85
CA SER A 296 21.37 -6.93 -6.06
C SER A 296 20.50 -6.58 -7.27
N LEU A 297 19.47 -5.76 -7.08
CA LEU A 297 18.62 -5.28 -8.18
C LEU A 297 19.40 -4.40 -9.16
N PRO A 298 18.95 -4.29 -10.43
CA PRO A 298 19.48 -3.32 -11.38
C PRO A 298 19.62 -1.92 -10.76
N GLN A 299 20.69 -1.20 -11.11
CA GLN A 299 21.03 0.09 -10.49
C GLN A 299 19.89 1.12 -10.60
N ASP A 300 19.18 1.12 -11.72
CA ASP A 300 18.04 2.00 -11.97
C ASP A 300 16.76 1.61 -11.22
N LEU A 301 16.72 0.43 -10.59
CA LEU A 301 15.70 -0.01 -9.63
C LEU A 301 16.13 0.17 -8.17
N GLN A 302 17.37 0.61 -7.91
CA GLN A 302 17.85 0.94 -6.56
C GLN A 302 17.38 2.34 -6.14
N GLY A 303 16.06 2.53 -6.09
CA GLY A 303 15.40 3.77 -5.69
C GLY A 303 13.90 3.56 -5.48
N GLY A 304 13.16 4.66 -5.37
CA GLY A 304 11.70 4.67 -5.35
C GLY A 304 11.10 3.76 -4.26
N ALA A 305 10.00 3.09 -4.59
CA ALA A 305 9.25 2.26 -3.66
C ALA A 305 10.08 1.08 -3.13
N LEU A 306 10.90 0.45 -3.98
CA LEU A 306 11.72 -0.70 -3.59
C LEU A 306 12.77 -0.34 -2.54
N GLU A 307 13.43 0.81 -2.71
CA GLU A 307 14.37 1.33 -1.71
C GLU A 307 13.68 1.65 -0.39
N ALA A 308 12.52 2.31 -0.46
CA ALA A 308 11.78 2.71 0.72
C ALA A 308 11.32 1.50 1.55
N ILE A 309 10.92 0.41 0.88
CA ILE A 309 10.58 -0.86 1.52
C ILE A 309 11.81 -1.48 2.17
N TYR A 310 12.93 -1.55 1.44
CA TYR A 310 14.19 -2.11 1.96
C TYR A 310 14.63 -1.38 3.23
N LYS A 311 14.69 -0.04 3.18
CA LYS A 311 15.08 0.79 4.33
C LYS A 311 14.14 0.61 5.52
N ALA A 312 12.82 0.60 5.28
CA ALA A 312 11.85 0.39 6.34
C ALA A 312 11.99 -0.98 7.01
N ALA A 313 12.16 -2.05 6.21
CA ALA A 313 12.24 -3.42 6.72
C ALA A 313 13.57 -3.73 7.42
N THR A 314 14.67 -3.09 7.01
CA THR A 314 16.03 -3.36 7.53
C THR A 314 16.52 -2.32 8.53
N LEU A 315 15.67 -1.35 8.90
CA LEU A 315 16.06 -0.18 9.69
C LEU A 315 17.31 0.49 9.10
N ASP A 316 17.22 0.89 7.84
CA ASP A 316 18.31 1.48 7.04
C ASP A 316 19.55 0.57 6.93
N GLY A 317 19.33 -0.74 6.76
CA GLY A 317 20.38 -1.74 6.60
C GLY A 317 21.06 -2.18 7.90
N THR A 318 20.54 -1.78 9.06
CA THR A 318 21.11 -2.14 10.37
C THR A 318 20.63 -3.50 10.90
N THR A 319 19.52 -4.03 10.38
CA THR A 319 18.97 -5.35 10.69
C THR A 319 18.71 -6.15 9.41
N ASP A 320 18.45 -7.45 9.54
CA ASP A 320 17.88 -8.21 8.44
C ASP A 320 16.43 -7.74 8.17
N GLY A 321 15.96 -7.94 6.95
CA GLY A 321 14.66 -7.43 6.49
C GLY A 321 13.49 -8.37 6.72
N ASN A 322 13.69 -9.50 7.43
CA ASN A 322 12.66 -10.53 7.56
C ASN A 322 11.56 -10.13 8.57
N TYR A 323 10.54 -10.97 8.68
CA TYR A 323 9.65 -10.91 9.84
C TYR A 323 10.34 -11.54 11.04
N HIS A 324 10.05 -11.07 12.25
CA HIS A 324 10.71 -11.57 13.46
C HIS A 324 9.77 -12.28 14.44
N THR A 325 8.45 -12.20 14.26
CA THR A 325 7.51 -12.80 15.23
C THR A 325 6.24 -13.36 14.58
N PRO A 326 6.21 -14.64 14.19
CA PRO A 326 7.38 -15.54 14.11
C PRO A 326 8.34 -15.10 13.01
N GLU A 327 9.55 -15.68 13.02
CA GLU A 327 10.53 -15.49 11.97
C GLU A 327 10.03 -16.06 10.64
N ALA A 328 10.09 -15.26 9.57
CA ALA A 328 9.73 -15.69 8.23
C ALA A 328 10.40 -14.79 7.18
N PRO A 329 10.77 -15.31 6.00
CA PRO A 329 11.29 -14.50 4.90
C PRO A 329 10.31 -13.39 4.52
N ARG A 330 10.82 -12.20 4.20
CA ARG A 330 10.02 -11.10 3.66
C ARG A 330 10.31 -10.90 2.18
N TYR A 331 9.28 -11.06 1.35
CA TYR A 331 9.31 -10.73 -0.08
C TYR A 331 8.77 -9.32 -0.33
N PHE A 332 9.14 -8.73 -1.45
CA PHE A 332 8.41 -7.58 -1.98
C PHE A 332 6.99 -8.02 -2.33
N SER A 333 6.00 -7.34 -1.78
CA SER A 333 4.58 -7.67 -1.93
C SER A 333 3.70 -6.43 -1.94
N CYS A 334 2.42 -6.59 -2.27
CA CYS A 334 1.42 -5.53 -2.13
C CYS A 334 1.46 -4.92 -0.71
N GLN A 335 1.56 -5.78 0.31
CA GLN A 335 1.66 -5.35 1.70
C GLN A 335 2.98 -4.63 2.01
N SER A 336 4.11 -5.04 1.44
CA SER A 336 5.35 -4.31 1.68
C SER A 336 5.27 -2.88 1.11
N CYS A 337 4.62 -2.67 -0.03
CA CYS A 337 4.42 -1.33 -0.63
C CYS A 337 3.34 -0.50 0.08
N HIS A 338 2.17 -1.10 0.36
CA HIS A 338 0.96 -0.43 0.85
C HIS A 338 0.71 -0.60 2.35
N MET A 339 1.54 -1.37 3.05
CA MET A 339 1.50 -1.53 4.50
C MET A 339 2.93 -1.61 5.06
N ARG A 340 3.85 -0.79 4.50
CA ARG A 340 5.27 -0.70 4.85
C ARG A 340 5.49 -0.88 6.36
N PRO A 341 6.46 -1.71 6.79
CA PRO A 341 6.68 -1.95 8.21
C PRO A 341 7.12 -0.68 8.93
N VAL A 342 6.63 -0.50 10.16
CA VAL A 342 7.06 0.57 11.08
C VAL A 342 7.42 0.00 12.44
N THR A 343 8.20 0.77 13.19
CA THR A 343 8.48 0.47 14.60
C THR A 343 7.41 1.09 15.49
N GLY A 344 6.61 0.28 16.19
CA GLY A 344 5.58 0.78 17.08
C GLY A 344 4.81 -0.31 17.82
N LYS A 345 3.84 0.09 18.65
CA LYS A 345 2.85 -0.81 19.26
C LYS A 345 1.65 -0.91 18.34
N GLY A 346 1.02 -2.08 18.26
CA GLY A 346 -0.22 -2.26 17.50
C GLY A 346 -1.49 -1.77 18.23
N ALA A 347 -1.41 -1.49 19.53
CA ALA A 347 -2.53 -1.05 20.36
C ALA A 347 -2.08 -0.30 21.62
N ASN A 348 -2.97 0.54 22.16
CA ASN A 348 -2.75 1.41 23.33
C ASN A 348 -2.96 0.72 24.70
N LYS A 349 -2.80 -0.59 24.79
CA LYS A 349 -3.05 -1.36 26.03
C LYS A 349 -1.76 -1.79 26.73
N GLN A 350 -1.84 -1.90 28.05
CA GLN A 350 -0.74 -2.42 28.87
C GLN A 350 -0.38 -3.85 28.45
N GLY A 351 0.92 -4.12 28.27
CA GLY A 351 1.45 -5.41 27.87
C GLY A 351 1.60 -5.60 26.35
N VAL A 352 1.13 -4.66 25.52
CA VAL A 352 1.32 -4.71 24.06
C VAL A 352 2.80 -4.45 23.73
N PRO A 353 3.49 -5.38 23.04
CA PRO A 353 4.90 -5.22 22.70
C PRO A 353 5.11 -4.15 21.62
N VAL A 354 6.28 -3.50 21.66
CA VAL A 354 6.80 -2.73 20.53
C VAL A 354 7.34 -3.72 19.50
N ARG A 355 7.04 -3.49 18.22
CA ARG A 355 7.47 -4.32 17.10
C ARG A 355 8.17 -3.44 16.07
N THR A 356 9.21 -3.95 15.42
CA THR A 356 9.90 -3.28 14.31
C THR A 356 9.26 -3.57 12.96
N ASP A 357 8.34 -4.54 12.89
CA ASP A 357 7.70 -5.04 11.68
C ASP A 357 6.18 -4.78 11.65
N LEU A 358 5.68 -3.81 12.43
CA LEU A 358 4.24 -3.51 12.51
C LEU A 358 3.74 -3.02 11.15
N PRO A 359 2.71 -3.63 10.54
CA PRO A 359 2.13 -3.13 9.30
C PRO A 359 1.46 -1.78 9.51
N LEU A 360 1.75 -0.81 8.64
CA LEU A 360 1.26 0.56 8.80
C LEU A 360 -0.24 0.74 8.55
N HIS A 361 -0.88 -0.20 7.86
CA HIS A 361 -2.28 -0.09 7.41
C HIS A 361 -2.55 1.11 6.49
N ASP A 362 -1.54 1.57 5.74
CA ASP A 362 -1.67 2.71 4.82
C ASP A 362 -2.09 2.30 3.39
N LEU A 363 -3.36 1.96 3.25
CA LEU A 363 -3.98 1.44 2.02
C LEU A 363 -4.47 2.55 1.08
N THR A 364 -3.81 3.72 1.10
CA THR A 364 -4.22 4.94 0.38
C THR A 364 -4.09 4.84 -1.14
N GLY A 365 -3.13 4.05 -1.63
CA GLY A 365 -2.84 3.93 -3.07
C GLY A 365 -2.37 5.25 -3.66
N GLY A 366 -2.68 5.51 -4.94
CA GLY A 366 -2.31 6.76 -5.64
C GLY A 366 -3.40 7.84 -5.67
N ASN A 367 -4.55 7.62 -5.03
CA ASN A 367 -5.69 8.52 -5.18
C ASN A 367 -5.65 9.68 -4.17
N TYR A 368 -4.98 10.78 -4.53
CA TYR A 368 -4.90 11.97 -3.68
C TYR A 368 -6.13 12.87 -3.77
N TRP A 369 -6.94 12.79 -4.84
CA TRP A 369 -8.01 13.76 -5.09
C TRP A 369 -9.34 13.36 -4.46
N MET A 370 -9.66 12.05 -4.46
CA MET A 370 -10.96 11.56 -3.96
C MET A 370 -11.33 12.03 -2.54
N PRO A 371 -10.39 12.10 -1.57
CA PRO A 371 -10.60 12.79 -0.29
C PRO A 371 -11.32 14.14 -0.38
N SER A 372 -10.90 15.02 -1.29
CA SER A 372 -11.49 16.34 -1.45
C SER A 372 -12.92 16.28 -2.02
N ALA A 373 -13.19 15.34 -2.93
CA ALA A 373 -14.53 15.12 -3.48
C ALA A 373 -15.49 14.60 -2.41
N ILE A 374 -15.04 13.64 -1.58
CA ILE A 374 -15.82 13.12 -0.46
C ILE A 374 -16.13 14.25 0.53
N GLU A 375 -15.12 15.02 0.95
CA GLU A 375 -15.31 16.15 1.88
C GLU A 375 -16.28 17.22 1.33
N TYR A 376 -16.16 17.54 0.03
CA TYR A 376 -17.04 18.50 -0.63
C TYR A 376 -18.51 18.05 -0.60
N LEU A 377 -18.77 16.78 -0.92
CA LEU A 377 -20.12 16.22 -0.90
C LEU A 377 -20.66 16.05 0.53
N ASP A 378 -19.81 15.69 1.47
CA ASP A 378 -20.16 15.55 2.89
C ASP A 378 -20.69 16.87 3.45
N SER A 379 -19.95 17.97 3.23
CA SER A 379 -20.32 19.32 3.69
C SER A 379 -21.65 19.84 3.11
N ARG A 380 -22.19 19.17 2.08
CA ARG A 380 -23.46 19.48 1.42
C ARG A 380 -24.56 18.47 1.72
N GLY A 381 -24.28 17.43 2.51
CA GLY A 381 -25.20 16.33 2.76
C GLY A 381 -25.54 15.54 1.50
N LYS A 382 -24.59 15.45 0.55
CA LYS A 382 -24.75 14.81 -0.76
C LYS A 382 -24.02 13.47 -0.90
N LEU A 383 -23.25 13.04 0.10
CA LEU A 383 -22.70 11.69 0.08
C LEU A 383 -23.84 10.67 0.05
N ARG A 384 -23.74 9.71 -0.87
CA ARG A 384 -24.75 8.65 -1.01
C ARG A 384 -24.81 7.77 0.24
N LEU A 385 -23.65 7.53 0.85
CA LEU A 385 -23.49 6.76 2.06
C LEU A 385 -22.36 7.39 2.91
N GLY A 386 -22.49 7.35 4.24
CA GLY A 386 -21.43 7.75 5.16
C GLY A 386 -21.24 9.25 5.40
N GLY A 387 -22.28 10.06 5.16
CA GLY A 387 -22.26 11.50 5.46
C GLY A 387 -22.26 11.84 6.95
N GLY A 388 -21.91 13.08 7.28
CA GLY A 388 -21.71 13.56 8.66
C GLY A 388 -20.35 13.14 9.21
N MET A 389 -19.29 13.19 8.40
CA MET A 389 -17.96 12.75 8.80
C MET A 389 -17.45 13.57 9.99
N THR A 390 -16.87 12.87 10.97
CA THR A 390 -16.23 13.51 12.12
C THR A 390 -14.95 14.22 11.69
N GLN A 391 -14.52 15.21 12.48
CA GLN A 391 -13.23 15.89 12.22
C GLN A 391 -12.07 14.89 12.19
N LEU A 392 -12.09 13.87 13.05
CA LEU A 392 -11.10 12.80 13.07
C LEU A 392 -11.05 12.01 11.76
N GLN A 393 -12.20 11.71 11.15
CA GLN A 393 -12.27 11.06 9.83
C GLN A 393 -11.74 11.98 8.73
N ILE A 394 -12.12 13.26 8.75
CA ILE A 394 -11.67 14.24 7.77
C ILE A 394 -10.15 14.43 7.84
N ASP A 395 -9.58 14.54 9.05
CA ASP A 395 -8.14 14.72 9.24
C ASP A 395 -7.36 13.49 8.75
N ALA A 396 -7.81 12.28 9.11
CA ALA A 396 -7.21 11.04 8.62
C ALA A 396 -7.27 10.94 7.09
N MET A 397 -8.39 11.31 6.48
CA MET A 397 -8.59 11.29 5.03
C MET A 397 -7.68 12.30 4.30
N ARG A 398 -7.48 13.50 4.87
CA ARG A 398 -6.53 14.49 4.34
C ARG A 398 -5.09 14.02 4.46
N ASP A 399 -4.71 13.42 5.60
CA ASP A 399 -3.39 12.79 5.75
C ASP A 399 -3.19 11.67 4.71
N GLY A 400 -4.23 10.89 4.43
CA GLY A 400 -4.22 9.87 3.39
C GLY A 400 -3.96 10.41 1.99
N SER A 401 -4.52 11.58 1.65
CA SER A 401 -4.23 12.29 0.39
C SER A 401 -2.74 12.61 0.23
N LEU A 402 -2.07 13.02 1.31
CA LEU A 402 -0.64 13.32 1.30
C LEU A 402 0.20 12.07 1.12
N ARG A 403 -0.12 11.00 1.86
CA ARG A 403 0.54 9.70 1.68
C ARG A 403 0.36 9.16 0.27
N ALA A 404 -0.80 9.37 -0.36
CA ALA A 404 -1.03 8.98 -1.75
C ALA A 404 -0.11 9.71 -2.74
N ARG A 405 0.16 11.02 -2.53
CA ARG A 405 1.13 11.78 -3.34
C ARG A 405 2.56 11.26 -3.16
N GLU A 406 2.94 10.86 -1.96
CA GLU A 406 4.26 10.25 -1.75
C GLU A 406 4.38 8.88 -2.41
N GLN A 407 3.34 8.05 -2.36
CA GLN A 407 3.34 6.79 -3.09
C GLN A 407 3.54 7.01 -4.59
N LEU A 408 2.96 8.08 -5.15
CA LEU A 408 3.20 8.48 -6.55
C LEU A 408 4.65 8.91 -6.80
N ASN A 409 5.28 9.64 -5.87
CA ASN A 409 6.70 10.03 -5.98
C ASN A 409 7.64 8.82 -5.97
N LEU A 410 7.28 7.77 -5.25
CA LEU A 410 8.07 6.55 -5.13
C LEU A 410 7.82 5.56 -6.28
N ALA A 411 6.72 5.72 -7.02
CA ALA A 411 6.30 4.76 -8.04
C ALA A 411 7.14 4.81 -9.32
N ALA A 412 7.81 5.92 -9.61
CA ALA A 412 8.55 6.11 -10.85
C ALA A 412 9.75 7.04 -10.72
N SER A 413 10.73 6.88 -11.60
CA SER A 413 11.81 7.84 -11.81
C SER A 413 12.02 8.15 -13.29
N LEU A 414 12.63 9.32 -13.57
CA LEU A 414 13.00 9.76 -14.91
C LEU A 414 14.50 9.87 -15.05
N THR A 415 15.06 9.27 -16.10
CA THR A 415 16.49 9.36 -16.43
C THR A 415 16.67 9.75 -17.89
N LEU A 416 17.49 10.77 -18.16
CA LEU A 416 17.86 11.13 -19.53
C LEU A 416 18.90 10.17 -20.09
N THR A 417 18.74 9.82 -21.37
CA THR A 417 19.69 8.98 -22.12
C THR A 417 20.10 9.68 -23.41
N GLY A 418 21.40 9.87 -23.62
CA GLY A 418 21.93 10.72 -24.71
C GLY A 418 21.90 12.22 -24.35
N ASP A 419 21.95 13.09 -25.35
CA ASP A 419 21.90 14.56 -25.15
C ASP A 419 20.96 15.24 -26.20
N PRO A 420 19.67 15.49 -25.88
CA PRO A 420 18.90 14.87 -24.80
C PRO A 420 18.42 13.45 -25.13
N GLY A 421 18.58 12.99 -26.38
CA GLY A 421 18.25 11.65 -26.88
C GLY A 421 16.82 11.18 -26.57
N SER A 422 16.64 10.59 -25.39
CA SER A 422 15.38 10.08 -24.86
C SER A 422 15.27 10.31 -23.35
N VAL A 423 14.05 10.24 -22.85
CA VAL A 423 13.79 10.10 -21.41
C VAL A 423 13.31 8.68 -21.13
N ARG A 424 13.95 8.03 -20.16
CA ARG A 424 13.54 6.73 -19.65
C ARG A 424 12.60 6.92 -18.46
N VAL A 425 11.44 6.30 -18.51
CA VAL A 425 10.46 6.23 -17.42
C VAL A 425 10.58 4.85 -16.78
N ILE A 426 11.04 4.79 -15.53
CA ILE A 426 11.31 3.52 -14.82
C ILE A 426 10.16 3.22 -13.87
N ASN A 427 9.65 1.99 -13.91
CA ASN A 427 8.62 1.51 -12.98
C ASN A 427 9.27 0.90 -11.72
N HIS A 428 9.01 1.51 -10.56
CA HIS A 428 9.45 1.01 -9.24
C HIS A 428 8.36 0.19 -8.52
N THR A 429 7.22 -0.04 -9.16
CA THR A 429 6.08 -0.75 -8.57
C THR A 429 6.08 -2.23 -8.90
N GLY A 430 5.34 -3.01 -8.10
CA GLY A 430 5.21 -4.45 -8.28
C GLY A 430 4.29 -4.87 -9.43
N HIS A 431 3.52 -3.95 -10.01
CA HIS A 431 2.50 -4.19 -11.05
C HIS A 431 2.75 -3.26 -12.24
N LYS A 432 1.87 -3.21 -13.24
CA LYS A 432 2.03 -2.22 -14.32
C LYS A 432 1.91 -0.80 -13.75
N LEU A 433 2.70 0.13 -14.25
CA LEU A 433 2.60 1.54 -13.89
C LEU A 433 1.76 2.27 -14.94
N ILE A 434 0.60 2.84 -14.59
CA ILE A 434 -0.14 2.77 -13.32
C ILE A 434 -1.06 1.52 -13.22
N SER A 435 -1.64 1.21 -12.07
CA SER A 435 -2.58 0.08 -11.90
C SER A 435 -3.83 0.45 -11.08
N GLY A 436 -4.65 -0.54 -10.71
CA GLY A 436 -6.01 -0.41 -10.16
C GLY A 436 -7.09 -0.34 -11.26
N TYR A 437 -8.32 0.03 -10.90
CA TYR A 437 -9.38 0.30 -11.87
C TYR A 437 -8.90 1.31 -12.93
N PRO A 438 -8.71 0.87 -14.19
CA PRO A 438 -7.87 1.62 -15.13
C PRO A 438 -8.61 2.77 -15.81
N GLU A 439 -9.93 2.72 -15.89
CA GLU A 439 -10.71 3.71 -16.63
C GLU A 439 -10.60 5.10 -16.01
N GLY A 440 -10.38 6.09 -16.86
CA GLY A 440 -10.21 7.49 -16.44
C GLY A 440 -8.86 7.80 -15.79
N ARG A 441 -7.98 6.83 -15.55
CA ARG A 441 -6.63 7.10 -15.00
C ARG A 441 -5.61 7.19 -16.12
N ARG A 442 -4.69 8.14 -16.00
CA ARG A 442 -3.57 8.28 -16.95
C ARG A 442 -2.33 8.86 -16.30
N MET A 443 -1.18 8.51 -16.87
CA MET A 443 0.07 9.23 -16.66
C MET A 443 0.64 9.69 -18.01
N TRP A 444 1.38 10.79 -18.04
CA TRP A 444 2.00 11.28 -19.29
C TRP A 444 3.21 12.16 -19.01
N LEU A 445 4.04 12.35 -20.04
CA LEU A 445 5.14 13.32 -19.98
C LEU A 445 4.64 14.73 -20.35
N ASN A 446 4.81 15.68 -19.45
CA ASN A 446 4.70 17.12 -19.73
C ASN A 446 6.13 17.67 -19.91
N ILE A 447 6.40 18.30 -21.05
CA ILE A 447 7.74 18.77 -21.41
C ILE A 447 7.69 20.24 -21.83
N LYS A 448 8.37 21.10 -21.10
CA LYS A 448 8.49 22.53 -21.40
C LYS A 448 9.88 22.82 -21.95
N TRP A 449 9.95 23.29 -23.18
CA TRP A 449 11.20 23.59 -23.89
C TRP A 449 11.50 25.07 -23.87
N TYR A 450 12.75 25.46 -23.56
CA TYR A 450 13.14 26.86 -23.45
C TYR A 450 14.32 27.21 -24.35
N ASP A 451 14.36 28.47 -24.80
CA ASP A 451 15.50 29.04 -25.54
C ASP A 451 16.67 29.46 -24.63
N SER A 452 17.72 30.04 -25.22
CA SER A 452 18.93 30.48 -24.49
C SER A 452 18.70 31.59 -23.45
N VAL A 453 17.55 32.29 -23.50
CA VAL A 453 17.21 33.37 -22.56
C VAL A 453 16.06 32.99 -21.62
N GLY A 454 15.62 31.72 -21.64
CA GLY A 454 14.57 31.19 -20.78
C GLY A 454 13.15 31.38 -21.31
N GLY A 455 12.97 31.74 -22.60
CA GLY A 455 11.65 31.86 -23.22
C GLY A 455 11.06 30.48 -23.56
N LEU A 456 9.81 30.22 -23.17
CA LEU A 456 9.09 28.98 -23.50
C LEU A 456 8.83 28.90 -25.02
N LEU A 457 9.38 27.87 -25.67
CA LEU A 457 9.23 27.60 -27.10
C LEU A 457 8.05 26.66 -27.40
N ARG A 458 7.88 25.61 -26.57
CA ARG A 458 6.85 24.58 -26.74
C ARG A 458 6.57 23.90 -25.41
N GLU A 459 5.31 23.53 -25.17
CA GLU A 459 4.89 22.67 -24.07
C GLU A 459 4.19 21.44 -24.64
N ASP A 460 4.82 20.28 -24.51
CA ASP A 460 4.24 18.98 -24.84
C ASP A 460 3.44 18.48 -23.63
N GLY A 461 2.33 17.78 -23.86
CA GLY A 461 1.50 17.23 -22.79
C GLY A 461 0.85 18.30 -21.92
N LYS A 462 0.47 19.44 -22.52
CA LYS A 462 -0.09 20.59 -21.81
C LYS A 462 -1.44 20.28 -21.19
N TYR A 463 -1.58 20.52 -19.89
CA TYR A 463 -2.83 20.47 -19.14
C TYR A 463 -3.38 21.89 -18.93
N ASP A 464 -4.54 22.19 -19.52
CA ASP A 464 -5.13 23.53 -19.49
C ASP A 464 -6.65 23.47 -19.74
N VAL A 465 -7.31 24.62 -19.73
CA VAL A 465 -8.71 24.76 -20.12
C VAL A 465 -8.88 24.34 -21.58
N ILE A 466 -9.63 23.26 -21.82
CA ILE A 466 -9.92 22.77 -23.18
C ILE A 466 -11.16 23.43 -23.78
N GLY A 467 -12.04 23.94 -22.94
CA GLY A 467 -13.25 24.63 -23.35
C GLY A 467 -14.23 24.81 -22.20
N ARG A 468 -15.36 25.42 -22.50
CA ARG A 468 -16.45 25.64 -21.54
C ARG A 468 -17.58 24.66 -21.82
N VAL A 469 -17.82 23.72 -20.91
CA VAL A 469 -18.90 22.72 -21.02
C VAL A 469 -19.90 22.98 -19.90
N ASN A 470 -21.18 23.15 -20.24
CA ASN A 470 -22.26 23.42 -19.28
C ASN A 470 -21.97 24.58 -18.31
N GLY A 471 -21.26 25.61 -18.79
CA GLY A 471 -20.92 26.78 -17.98
C GLY A 471 -19.67 26.63 -17.10
N ILE A 472 -19.01 25.48 -17.12
CA ILE A 472 -17.78 25.16 -16.38
C ILE A 472 -16.58 25.24 -17.34
N ASP A 473 -15.51 25.94 -16.96
CA ASP A 473 -14.26 25.92 -17.71
C ASP A 473 -13.49 24.63 -17.38
N VAL A 474 -13.53 23.65 -18.29
CA VAL A 474 -13.02 22.30 -18.07
C VAL A 474 -11.51 22.28 -18.30
N LYS A 475 -10.73 21.92 -17.28
CA LYS A 475 -9.29 21.65 -17.40
C LYS A 475 -9.04 20.17 -17.72
N SER A 476 -8.24 19.90 -18.74
CA SER A 476 -7.83 18.55 -19.12
C SER A 476 -6.53 18.58 -19.94
N LEU A 477 -6.02 17.41 -20.33
CA LEU A 477 -4.96 17.32 -21.34
C LEU A 477 -5.50 17.88 -22.67
N THR A 478 -4.83 18.91 -23.17
CA THR A 478 -5.34 19.75 -24.27
C THR A 478 -5.46 19.01 -25.59
N ASP A 479 -4.46 18.19 -25.92
CA ASP A 479 -4.47 17.30 -27.08
C ASP A 479 -4.10 15.88 -26.67
N LEU A 480 -5.03 14.93 -26.84
CA LEU A 480 -4.81 13.51 -26.55
C LEU A 480 -4.02 12.80 -27.67
N ASN A 481 -3.88 13.45 -28.83
CA ASN A 481 -3.24 12.89 -30.02
C ASN A 481 -1.94 13.62 -30.41
N ASP A 482 -1.42 14.49 -29.53
CA ASP A 482 -0.17 15.20 -29.79
C ASP A 482 0.97 14.17 -29.99
N PRO A 483 1.64 14.15 -31.15
CA PRO A 483 2.71 13.19 -31.44
C PRO A 483 3.94 13.34 -30.54
N ASN A 484 4.07 14.44 -29.80
CA ASN A 484 5.16 14.67 -28.84
C ASN A 484 4.77 14.28 -27.41
N THR A 485 3.50 13.91 -27.18
CA THR A 485 3.00 13.56 -25.85
C THR A 485 2.87 12.04 -25.72
N LYS A 486 3.67 11.44 -24.84
CA LYS A 486 3.50 10.03 -24.46
C LYS A 486 2.51 9.92 -23.30
N ILE A 487 1.35 9.33 -23.56
CA ILE A 487 0.31 9.00 -22.56
C ILE A 487 0.33 7.50 -22.29
N TYR A 488 0.30 7.12 -21.02
CA TYR A 488 0.16 5.75 -20.55
C TYR A 488 -1.18 5.56 -19.85
N GLU A 489 -1.96 4.59 -20.33
CA GLU A 489 -3.33 4.32 -19.93
C GLU A 489 -3.77 2.93 -20.42
N ALA A 490 -4.87 2.43 -19.87
CA ALA A 490 -5.53 1.24 -20.38
C ALA A 490 -6.99 1.56 -20.70
N HIS A 491 -7.43 1.15 -21.89
CA HIS A 491 -8.78 1.36 -22.39
C HIS A 491 -9.48 0.02 -22.56
N MET A 492 -10.56 -0.13 -21.82
CA MET A 492 -11.52 -1.21 -22.00
C MET A 492 -12.49 -0.85 -23.14
N GLY A 493 -13.19 -1.87 -23.63
CA GLY A 493 -14.11 -1.65 -24.72
C GLY A 493 -15.03 -2.82 -25.00
N MET A 494 -15.79 -2.62 -26.06
CA MET A 494 -16.80 -3.53 -26.58
C MET A 494 -16.44 -3.94 -28.01
N THR A 495 -16.58 -5.22 -28.29
CA THR A 495 -16.45 -5.79 -29.64
C THR A 495 -17.75 -5.64 -30.44
N GLN A 496 -17.64 -5.59 -31.77
CA GLN A 496 -18.80 -5.55 -32.67
C GLN A 496 -19.70 -6.79 -32.53
N GLU A 497 -19.10 -7.96 -32.30
CA GLU A 497 -19.83 -9.22 -32.10
C GLU A 497 -20.66 -9.17 -30.82
N TRP A 498 -20.07 -8.66 -29.73
CA TRP A 498 -20.78 -8.50 -28.46
C TRP A 498 -21.90 -7.47 -28.56
N ALA A 499 -21.69 -6.37 -29.29
CA ALA A 499 -22.74 -5.38 -29.55
C ALA A 499 -23.96 -5.98 -30.27
N ASN A 500 -23.74 -6.85 -31.27
CA ASN A 500 -24.84 -7.57 -31.94
C ASN A 500 -25.58 -8.50 -30.98
N GLN A 501 -24.85 -9.22 -30.12
CA GLN A 501 -25.44 -10.12 -29.14
C GLN A 501 -26.29 -9.36 -28.12
N LEU A 502 -25.80 -8.23 -27.61
CA LEU A 502 -26.55 -7.36 -26.70
C LEU A 502 -27.86 -6.86 -27.33
N ILE A 503 -27.83 -6.40 -28.59
CA ILE A 503 -29.06 -6.01 -29.29
C ILE A 503 -30.02 -7.21 -29.42
N GLY A 504 -29.49 -8.40 -29.71
CA GLY A 504 -30.28 -9.64 -29.72
C GLY A 504 -30.89 -10.01 -28.37
N LEU A 505 -30.25 -9.60 -27.27
CA LEU A 505 -30.73 -9.74 -25.89
C LEU A 505 -31.71 -8.62 -25.48
N GLY A 506 -31.98 -7.65 -26.36
CA GLY A 506 -32.98 -6.59 -26.16
C GLY A 506 -32.41 -5.25 -25.69
N TYR A 507 -31.09 -5.06 -25.70
CA TYR A 507 -30.47 -3.77 -25.41
C TYR A 507 -30.82 -2.73 -26.48
N ASP A 508 -31.00 -1.48 -26.05
CA ASP A 508 -31.33 -0.36 -26.92
C ASP A 508 -30.18 -0.08 -27.92
N PRO A 509 -30.40 -0.17 -29.24
CA PRO A 509 -29.41 0.19 -30.25
C PRO A 509 -28.94 1.65 -30.16
N ASP A 510 -29.72 2.54 -29.54
CA ASP A 510 -29.37 3.95 -29.38
C ASP A 510 -28.54 4.22 -28.12
N LEU A 511 -28.22 3.20 -27.30
CA LEU A 511 -27.34 3.31 -26.13
C LEU A 511 -26.00 3.96 -26.53
N PRO A 512 -25.68 5.17 -26.01
CA PRO A 512 -24.40 5.82 -26.29
C PRO A 512 -23.24 5.06 -25.66
N LEU A 513 -22.23 4.68 -26.45
CA LEU A 513 -21.03 3.99 -25.95
C LEU A 513 -19.91 4.96 -25.54
N ARG A 514 -19.95 6.19 -26.07
CA ARG A 514 -19.02 7.26 -25.70
C ARG A 514 -19.63 8.63 -26.00
N TYR A 515 -19.07 9.65 -25.39
CA TYR A 515 -19.43 11.04 -25.60
C TYR A 515 -18.24 11.82 -26.16
N ASP A 516 -18.51 12.76 -27.06
CA ASP A 516 -17.50 13.70 -27.53
C ASP A 516 -17.08 14.64 -26.39
N ARG A 517 -15.78 14.71 -26.11
CA ARG A 517 -15.23 15.41 -24.95
C ARG A 517 -15.57 16.91 -24.91
N MET A 518 -15.85 17.53 -26.07
CA MET A 518 -16.13 18.96 -26.18
C MET A 518 -17.62 19.27 -26.16
N SER A 519 -18.41 18.55 -26.95
CA SER A 519 -19.84 18.81 -27.15
C SER A 519 -20.75 18.00 -26.22
N GLY A 520 -20.23 16.93 -25.61
CA GLY A 520 -20.99 15.97 -24.80
C GLY A 520 -22.01 15.16 -25.60
N GLN A 521 -21.99 15.22 -26.94
CA GLN A 521 -22.92 14.47 -27.78
C GLN A 521 -22.48 13.01 -27.92
N PRO A 522 -23.41 12.04 -28.08
CA PRO A 522 -23.07 10.66 -28.39
C PRO A 522 -22.16 10.55 -29.62
N GLY A 523 -20.97 9.97 -29.45
CA GLY A 523 -19.98 9.82 -30.52
C GLY A 523 -19.97 8.43 -31.18
N MET A 524 -20.66 7.46 -30.59
CA MET A 524 -20.90 6.11 -31.08
C MET A 524 -22.07 5.52 -30.28
N THR A 525 -22.96 4.76 -30.92
CA THR A 525 -24.00 3.98 -30.21
C THR A 525 -23.76 2.48 -30.35
N LEU A 526 -24.47 1.68 -29.54
CA LEU A 526 -24.46 0.23 -29.61
C LEU A 526 -24.81 -0.28 -31.02
N GLY A 527 -25.86 0.29 -31.62
CA GLY A 527 -26.30 -0.01 -32.98
C GLY A 527 -25.28 0.40 -34.04
N ASN A 528 -24.55 1.51 -33.84
CA ASN A 528 -23.47 1.89 -34.77
C ASN A 528 -22.32 0.88 -34.72
N LEU A 529 -21.91 0.45 -33.52
CA LEU A 529 -20.87 -0.56 -33.35
C LEU A 529 -21.31 -1.90 -33.96
N ALA A 530 -22.53 -2.36 -33.68
CA ALA A 530 -23.11 -3.58 -34.25
C ALA A 530 -23.09 -3.59 -35.79
N ASN A 531 -23.32 -2.43 -36.43
CA ASN A 531 -23.28 -2.27 -37.89
C ASN A 531 -21.89 -2.01 -38.48
N SER A 532 -20.84 -1.92 -37.65
CA SER A 532 -19.47 -1.76 -38.11
C SER A 532 -18.90 -3.07 -38.69
N ALA A 533 -17.70 -3.01 -39.27
CA ALA A 533 -17.05 -4.19 -39.83
C ALA A 533 -16.79 -5.25 -38.74
N ALA A 534 -16.91 -6.54 -39.08
CA ALA A 534 -16.59 -7.63 -38.16
C ALA A 534 -15.17 -7.48 -37.57
N GLY A 535 -15.02 -7.78 -36.28
CA GLY A 535 -13.79 -7.59 -35.51
C GLY A 535 -13.52 -6.14 -35.07
N SER A 536 -14.39 -5.17 -35.40
CA SER A 536 -14.26 -3.80 -34.89
C SER A 536 -14.42 -3.77 -33.37
N LYS A 537 -13.74 -2.82 -32.75
CA LYS A 537 -13.79 -2.58 -31.30
C LYS A 537 -14.06 -1.10 -31.05
N GLN A 538 -14.77 -0.81 -29.97
CA GLN A 538 -15.05 0.54 -29.52
C GLN A 538 -14.65 0.66 -28.04
N GLU A 539 -13.87 1.69 -27.73
CA GLU A 539 -13.62 2.09 -26.34
C GLU A 539 -14.91 2.62 -25.70
N THR A 540 -15.18 2.18 -24.49
CA THR A 540 -16.38 2.57 -23.72
C THR A 540 -16.12 2.38 -22.23
N PHE A 541 -16.78 3.18 -21.40
CA PHE A 541 -16.71 3.13 -19.94
C PHE A 541 -17.90 2.38 -19.31
N HIS A 542 -18.68 1.65 -20.13
CA HIS A 542 -19.73 0.74 -19.66
C HIS A 542 -19.12 -0.49 -18.98
N PHE A 543 -18.74 -0.33 -17.71
CA PHE A 543 -18.05 -1.32 -16.87
C PHE A 543 -18.53 -2.77 -17.06
N VAL A 544 -19.83 -3.02 -16.90
CA VAL A 544 -20.40 -4.39 -16.97
C VAL A 544 -20.57 -4.91 -18.40
N LEU A 545 -20.49 -4.04 -19.40
CA LEU A 545 -20.65 -4.43 -20.81
C LEU A 545 -19.31 -4.56 -21.55
N ASN A 546 -18.21 -4.12 -20.96
CA ASN A 546 -16.88 -4.24 -21.54
C ASN A 546 -16.44 -5.70 -21.65
N ASN A 547 -15.99 -6.12 -22.84
CA ASN A 547 -15.56 -7.48 -23.13
C ASN A 547 -14.19 -7.56 -23.82
N THR A 548 -13.46 -6.45 -23.97
CA THR A 548 -12.12 -6.47 -24.57
C THR A 548 -11.24 -5.35 -24.02
N VAL A 549 -9.94 -5.63 -23.91
CA VAL A 549 -8.91 -4.60 -23.71
C VAL A 549 -8.52 -4.06 -25.09
N VAL A 550 -8.84 -2.80 -25.36
CA VAL A 550 -8.55 -2.14 -26.65
C VAL A 550 -7.11 -1.64 -26.69
N LYS A 551 -6.63 -1.11 -25.56
CA LYS A 551 -5.29 -0.57 -25.38
C LYS A 551 -4.85 -0.83 -23.95
N ASP A 552 -3.59 -1.21 -23.78
CA ASP A 552 -2.92 -1.19 -22.48
C ASP A 552 -1.42 -1.00 -22.73
N ASN A 553 -0.99 0.25 -22.61
CA ASN A 553 0.42 0.60 -22.76
C ASN A 553 1.04 0.98 -21.41
N ARG A 554 0.50 0.51 -20.28
CA ARG A 554 1.08 0.75 -18.95
C ARG A 554 2.39 -0.03 -18.80
N ILE A 555 3.38 0.54 -18.12
CA ILE A 555 4.76 0.02 -18.09
C ILE A 555 4.82 -1.24 -17.20
N PRO A 556 5.26 -2.41 -17.68
CA PRO A 556 5.37 -3.64 -16.88
C PRO A 556 6.25 -3.52 -15.61
N PRO A 557 6.05 -4.38 -14.59
CA PRO A 557 6.95 -4.46 -13.44
C PRO A 557 8.24 -5.24 -13.77
N TYR A 558 9.22 -5.15 -12.86
CA TYR A 558 10.50 -5.86 -12.99
C TYR A 558 10.32 -7.37 -13.17
N GLY A 559 10.84 -7.88 -14.28
CA GLY A 559 10.85 -9.30 -14.62
C GLY A 559 9.47 -9.88 -14.93
N MET A 560 8.52 -9.08 -15.43
CA MET A 560 7.22 -9.59 -15.87
C MET A 560 7.42 -10.62 -17.01
N ALA A 561 7.12 -11.89 -16.74
CA ALA A 561 7.26 -12.97 -17.71
C ALA A 561 6.07 -13.00 -18.69
N TYR A 562 6.36 -13.11 -19.99
CA TYR A 562 5.32 -13.11 -21.03
C TYR A 562 4.31 -14.24 -20.83
N ASP A 563 4.78 -15.47 -20.64
CA ASP A 563 3.90 -16.65 -20.64
C ASP A 563 2.98 -16.68 -19.41
N LEU A 564 3.46 -16.21 -18.26
CA LEU A 564 2.64 -16.09 -17.06
C LEU A 564 1.63 -14.94 -17.18
N ALA A 565 2.05 -13.79 -17.71
CA ALA A 565 1.16 -12.68 -18.01
C ALA A 565 0.05 -13.09 -19.00
N ARG A 566 0.35 -13.94 -19.99
CA ARG A 566 -0.64 -14.48 -20.93
C ARG A 566 -1.69 -15.32 -20.22
N VAL A 567 -1.26 -16.23 -19.34
CA VAL A 567 -2.18 -17.08 -18.55
C VAL A 567 -3.07 -16.22 -17.66
N ARG A 568 -2.51 -15.17 -17.05
CA ARG A 568 -3.22 -14.26 -16.14
C ARG A 568 -4.00 -13.13 -16.84
N ASN A 569 -4.15 -13.17 -18.17
CA ASN A 569 -4.82 -12.11 -18.95
C ASN A 569 -4.23 -10.70 -18.73
N ALA A 570 -2.94 -10.62 -18.43
CA ALA A 570 -2.23 -9.41 -18.03
C ALA A 570 -1.23 -8.91 -19.09
N LEU A 571 -1.27 -9.37 -20.34
CA LEU A 571 -0.36 -8.84 -21.37
C LEU A 571 -0.65 -7.36 -21.65
N PRO A 572 0.37 -6.54 -21.97
CA PRO A 572 0.16 -5.26 -22.65
C PRO A 572 -0.61 -5.45 -23.96
N VAL A 573 -1.22 -4.38 -24.46
CA VAL A 573 -1.95 -4.40 -25.73
C VAL A 573 -1.43 -3.26 -26.63
N PRO A 574 -0.74 -3.60 -27.75
CA PRO A 574 -0.30 -4.94 -28.20
C PRO A 574 0.73 -5.64 -27.29
N ALA A 575 0.78 -6.97 -27.40
CA ALA A 575 1.55 -7.85 -26.52
C ALA A 575 3.07 -7.84 -26.76
N ASP A 576 3.54 -7.28 -27.89
CA ASP A 576 4.95 -7.18 -28.24
C ASP A 576 5.61 -5.88 -27.76
N GLN A 577 4.85 -5.00 -27.10
CA GLN A 577 5.39 -3.79 -26.48
C GLN A 577 6.40 -4.13 -25.38
N TYR A 578 7.28 -3.17 -25.07
CA TYR A 578 8.28 -3.30 -24.03
C TYR A 578 9.21 -4.52 -24.23
N GLY A 579 9.43 -4.94 -25.48
CA GLY A 579 10.28 -6.10 -25.80
C GLY A 579 9.65 -7.45 -25.47
N GLY A 580 8.35 -7.49 -25.16
CA GLY A 580 7.64 -8.72 -24.85
C GLY A 580 7.60 -9.71 -26.01
N ALA A 581 7.87 -10.98 -25.73
CA ALA A 581 7.68 -12.08 -26.66
C ALA A 581 7.50 -13.40 -25.88
N PRO A 582 6.84 -14.42 -26.46
CA PRO A 582 6.76 -15.75 -25.86
C PRO A 582 8.13 -16.27 -25.40
N GLY A 583 8.20 -16.80 -24.17
CA GLY A 583 9.44 -17.23 -23.52
C GLY A 583 10.35 -16.10 -22.99
N GLY A 584 9.97 -14.84 -23.14
CA GLY A 584 10.75 -13.67 -22.69
C GLY A 584 10.16 -12.95 -21.48
N THR A 585 10.82 -11.85 -21.09
CA THR A 585 10.36 -10.90 -20.07
C THR A 585 10.18 -9.51 -20.66
N TYR A 586 9.24 -8.74 -20.13
CA TYR A 586 9.06 -7.35 -20.52
C TYR A 586 10.10 -6.44 -19.87
N ASN A 587 10.42 -5.34 -20.54
CA ASN A 587 11.13 -4.22 -19.94
C ASN A 587 10.24 -3.54 -18.89
N TYR A 588 10.84 -3.22 -17.75
CA TYR A 588 10.19 -2.49 -16.64
C TYR A 588 10.28 -0.97 -16.79
N PHE A 589 10.64 -0.51 -17.98
CA PHE A 589 10.78 0.89 -18.32
C PHE A 589 10.28 1.12 -19.73
N ASP A 590 9.90 2.37 -20.00
CA ASP A 590 9.72 2.88 -21.35
C ASP A 590 10.86 3.85 -21.68
N GLU A 591 11.33 3.84 -22.92
CA GLU A 591 12.32 4.80 -23.40
C GLU A 591 11.67 5.67 -24.48
N VAL A 592 11.42 6.93 -24.14
CA VAL A 592 10.66 7.87 -24.98
C VAL A 592 11.62 8.81 -25.69
N PRO A 593 11.75 8.73 -27.03
CA PRO A 593 12.57 9.69 -27.78
C PRO A 593 12.07 11.12 -27.61
N LEU A 594 13.00 12.04 -27.39
CA LEU A 594 12.67 13.46 -27.21
C LEU A 594 12.78 14.22 -28.53
N ASN A 595 11.67 14.80 -28.98
CA ASN A 595 11.62 15.62 -30.19
C ASN A 595 11.98 17.10 -29.89
N VAL A 596 13.26 17.42 -29.79
CA VAL A 596 13.73 18.78 -29.43
C VAL A 596 13.28 19.83 -30.46
N PRO A 597 12.53 20.88 -30.08
CA PRO A 597 12.17 21.96 -31.00
C PRO A 597 13.38 22.81 -31.36
N THR A 598 13.38 23.37 -32.57
CA THR A 598 14.48 24.24 -33.04
C THR A 598 14.66 25.44 -32.11
N GLY A 599 15.90 25.67 -31.67
CA GLY A 599 16.26 26.79 -30.79
C GLY A 599 16.23 26.46 -29.30
N ALA A 600 15.72 25.29 -28.90
CA ALA A 600 15.72 24.88 -27.50
C ALA A 600 17.15 24.65 -26.98
N GLN A 601 17.41 25.12 -25.76
CA GLN A 601 18.68 24.99 -25.03
C GLN A 601 18.48 24.28 -23.68
N SER A 602 17.25 24.24 -23.17
CA SER A 602 16.90 23.48 -21.98
C SER A 602 15.45 23.00 -22.03
N ALA A 603 15.11 22.06 -21.15
CA ALA A 603 13.75 21.60 -20.95
C ALA A 603 13.49 21.14 -19.50
N ASP A 604 12.27 21.38 -19.01
CA ASP A 604 11.72 20.73 -17.82
C ASP A 604 10.86 19.55 -18.26
N ILE A 605 11.11 18.37 -17.71
CA ILE A 605 10.42 17.13 -18.08
C ILE A 605 9.79 16.55 -16.81
N SER A 606 8.46 16.42 -16.80
CA SER A 606 7.69 15.93 -15.66
C SER A 606 6.81 14.75 -16.07
N LEU A 607 6.81 13.69 -15.26
CA LEU A 607 5.84 12.61 -15.35
C LEU A 607 4.62 13.00 -14.51
N MET A 608 3.51 13.25 -15.20
CA MET A 608 2.24 13.67 -14.61
C MET A 608 1.35 12.46 -14.35
N TYR A 609 0.59 12.46 -13.25
CA TYR A 609 -0.45 11.49 -12.96
C TYR A 609 -1.79 12.15 -12.65
N GLN A 610 -2.84 11.69 -13.33
CA GLN A 610 -4.21 12.11 -13.10
C GLN A 610 -5.05 10.93 -12.58
N PRO A 611 -5.69 11.05 -11.41
CA PRO A 611 -6.46 9.96 -10.81
C PRO A 611 -7.84 9.75 -11.44
N THR A 612 -8.39 10.75 -12.14
CA THR A 612 -9.60 10.61 -12.95
C THR A 612 -9.64 11.68 -14.03
N SER A 613 -10.06 11.32 -15.24
CA SER A 613 -10.06 12.21 -16.40
C SER A 613 -11.41 12.87 -16.63
N TRP A 614 -11.39 13.97 -17.37
CA TRP A 614 -12.61 14.64 -17.81
C TRP A 614 -13.56 13.70 -18.58
N GLU A 615 -13.01 12.88 -19.48
CA GLU A 615 -13.82 11.98 -20.32
C GLU A 615 -14.60 10.97 -19.48
N TYR A 616 -14.02 10.50 -18.37
CA TYR A 616 -14.69 9.56 -17.47
C TYR A 616 -15.75 10.26 -16.60
N ILE A 617 -15.43 11.42 -16.03
CA ILE A 617 -16.40 12.24 -15.27
C ILE A 617 -17.59 12.65 -16.14
N GLN A 618 -17.33 13.08 -17.37
CA GLN A 618 -18.37 13.41 -18.35
C GLN A 618 -19.23 12.19 -18.66
N PHE A 619 -18.61 11.03 -18.93
CA PHE A 619 -19.34 9.80 -19.20
C PHE A 619 -20.27 9.43 -18.05
N LEU A 620 -19.75 9.36 -16.81
CA LEU A 620 -20.55 8.98 -15.64
C LEU A 620 -21.72 9.94 -15.38
N SER A 621 -21.53 11.24 -15.67
CA SER A 621 -22.60 12.23 -15.56
C SER A 621 -23.65 12.10 -16.66
N LEU A 622 -23.27 11.76 -17.90
CA LEU A 622 -24.20 11.71 -19.04
C LEU A 622 -24.88 10.35 -19.19
N ALA A 623 -24.20 9.25 -18.85
CA ALA A 623 -24.73 7.89 -18.93
C ALA A 623 -25.75 7.60 -17.82
N ASN A 624 -25.64 8.27 -16.67
CA ASN A 624 -26.66 8.26 -15.62
C ASN A 624 -27.88 9.08 -16.07
N ASP A 625 -28.92 8.39 -16.53
CA ASP A 625 -30.16 8.98 -17.02
C ASP A 625 -31.24 9.16 -15.94
N GLY A 626 -30.92 8.83 -14.68
CA GLY A 626 -31.87 8.92 -13.57
C GLY A 626 -32.93 7.82 -13.52
N SER A 627 -32.79 6.74 -14.33
CA SER A 627 -33.73 5.61 -14.34
C SER A 627 -33.86 4.92 -12.98
N ASN A 628 -32.76 4.79 -12.24
CA ASN A 628 -32.76 4.35 -10.85
C ASN A 628 -33.00 5.56 -9.92
N ALA A 629 -34.13 5.58 -9.21
CA ALA A 629 -34.51 6.72 -8.37
C ALA A 629 -33.51 6.97 -7.22
N PHE A 630 -33.01 5.90 -6.58
CA PHE A 630 -32.02 6.00 -5.53
C PHE A 630 -30.73 6.61 -6.09
N LEU A 631 -30.24 6.15 -7.24
CA LEU A 631 -28.97 6.60 -7.81
C LEU A 631 -29.08 7.82 -8.76
N SER A 632 -30.27 8.41 -8.90
CA SER A 632 -30.54 9.37 -9.99
C SER A 632 -29.68 10.64 -10.03
N GLN A 633 -29.06 11.04 -8.93
CA GLN A 633 -28.27 12.29 -8.82
C GLN A 633 -26.76 12.07 -8.70
N VAL A 634 -26.28 10.83 -8.53
CA VAL A 634 -24.86 10.61 -8.20
C VAL A 634 -23.91 11.06 -9.31
N GLY A 635 -24.32 10.97 -10.59
CA GLY A 635 -23.49 11.41 -11.72
C GLY A 635 -23.34 12.93 -11.75
N THR A 636 -24.44 13.65 -11.52
CA THR A 636 -24.43 15.12 -11.43
C THR A 636 -23.73 15.62 -10.18
N ASP A 637 -23.87 14.93 -9.05
CA ASP A 637 -23.17 15.27 -7.81
C ASP A 637 -21.66 15.03 -7.92
N LEU A 638 -21.23 13.96 -8.59
CA LEU A 638 -19.82 13.71 -8.90
C LEU A 638 -19.24 14.81 -9.81
N LEU A 639 -19.96 15.22 -10.86
CA LEU A 639 -19.54 16.32 -11.74
C LEU A 639 -19.39 17.63 -10.97
N ASP A 640 -20.34 17.95 -10.08
CA ASP A 640 -20.28 19.13 -9.22
C ASP A 640 -19.08 19.08 -8.26
N ALA A 641 -18.85 17.92 -7.62
CA ALA A 641 -17.68 17.72 -6.76
C ALA A 641 -16.38 17.91 -7.54
N TRP A 642 -16.25 17.29 -8.71
CA TRP A 642 -15.09 17.42 -9.60
C TRP A 642 -14.81 18.88 -9.98
N ALA A 643 -15.84 19.62 -10.41
CA ALA A 643 -15.68 21.02 -10.80
C ALA A 643 -15.24 21.93 -9.64
N ASN A 644 -15.66 21.63 -8.40
CA ASN A 644 -15.40 22.46 -7.23
C ASN A 644 -14.20 22.01 -6.38
N THR A 645 -13.52 20.92 -6.75
CA THR A 645 -12.38 20.36 -5.99
C THR A 645 -11.11 20.25 -6.84
N GLY A 646 -10.95 21.17 -7.79
CA GLY A 646 -9.72 21.27 -8.60
C GLY A 646 -9.63 20.25 -9.74
N MET A 647 -10.76 19.65 -10.16
CA MET A 647 -10.85 18.88 -11.41
C MET A 647 -9.86 17.70 -11.52
N ALA A 648 -9.48 17.12 -10.37
CA ALA A 648 -8.43 16.10 -10.30
C ALA A 648 -7.16 16.52 -11.06
N GLU A 649 -6.74 17.78 -10.91
CA GLU A 649 -5.57 18.34 -11.57
C GLU A 649 -4.32 17.49 -11.32
N PRO A 650 -3.58 17.09 -12.38
CA PRO A 650 -2.52 16.10 -12.28
C PRO A 650 -1.40 16.47 -11.33
N TYR A 651 -0.83 15.43 -10.73
CA TYR A 651 0.30 15.52 -9.81
C TYR A 651 1.60 15.12 -10.50
N VAL A 652 2.70 15.83 -10.21
CA VAL A 652 4.03 15.49 -10.71
C VAL A 652 4.58 14.33 -9.89
N MET A 653 4.71 13.15 -10.50
CA MET A 653 5.29 11.96 -9.87
C MET A 653 6.82 12.03 -9.82
N ALA A 654 7.43 12.46 -10.91
CA ALA A 654 8.87 12.52 -11.08
C ALA A 654 9.23 13.60 -12.09
N SER A 655 10.41 14.18 -11.96
CA SER A 655 10.89 15.22 -12.86
C SER A 655 12.38 15.07 -13.16
N THR A 656 12.78 15.50 -14.33
CA THR A 656 14.19 15.68 -14.72
C THR A 656 14.31 16.91 -15.63
N SER A 657 15.52 17.34 -15.94
CA SER A 657 15.76 18.52 -16.78
C SER A 657 16.88 18.27 -17.78
N TRP A 658 16.75 18.83 -18.96
CA TRP A 658 17.81 18.90 -19.96
C TRP A 658 18.36 20.33 -20.05
N GLY A 659 19.67 20.50 -20.24
CA GLY A 659 20.32 21.82 -20.34
C GLY A 659 20.45 22.58 -19.01
N ALA A 660 20.71 23.89 -19.07
CA ALA A 660 20.77 24.73 -17.87
C ALA A 660 19.35 24.91 -17.31
N ALA A 661 19.13 24.41 -16.09
CA ALA A 661 17.83 24.38 -15.44
C ALA A 661 17.19 25.78 -15.36
N ALA A 662 15.89 25.86 -15.68
CA ALA A 662 15.08 27.00 -15.25
C ALA A 662 15.03 27.03 -13.71
N PRO A 663 14.74 28.18 -13.08
CA PRO A 663 14.61 28.22 -11.63
C PRO A 663 13.52 27.24 -11.19
N GLN A 664 13.89 26.30 -10.31
CA GLN A 664 12.91 25.55 -9.51
C GLN A 664 12.02 26.52 -8.71
N CYS A 665 10.97 25.97 -8.09
CA CYS A 665 10.01 26.66 -7.21
C CYS A 665 10.60 27.93 -6.58
N ASP A 666 9.84 29.03 -6.63
CA ASP A 666 10.27 30.34 -6.15
C ASP A 666 10.72 30.32 -4.67
N VAL A 667 10.36 29.28 -3.92
CA VAL A 667 10.89 28.97 -2.59
C VAL A 667 11.81 27.75 -2.63
N GLY A 668 13.00 27.89 -2.04
CA GLY A 668 13.95 26.77 -1.94
C GLY A 668 13.58 25.77 -0.84
N THR A 669 14.06 24.53 -1.00
CA THR A 669 13.91 23.44 -0.03
C THR A 669 14.48 23.85 1.33
N PRO A 670 13.70 23.84 2.42
CA PRO A 670 14.19 24.20 3.75
C PRO A 670 15.19 23.17 4.31
N LEU A 671 15.95 23.58 5.33
CA LEU A 671 16.82 22.70 6.11
C LEU A 671 16.22 22.50 7.50
N LEU A 672 15.96 21.25 7.87
CA LEU A 672 15.55 20.88 9.22
C LEU A 672 16.79 20.85 10.11
N LEU A 673 16.85 21.77 11.08
CA LEU A 673 18.04 22.03 11.89
C LEU A 673 18.11 21.15 13.12
N ASP A 674 16.97 20.96 13.80
CA ASP A 674 16.91 20.24 15.06
C ASP A 674 15.51 19.64 15.31
N VAL A 675 15.50 18.52 16.03
CA VAL A 675 14.30 17.88 16.61
C VAL A 675 14.63 17.47 18.05
N SER A 676 14.26 18.31 19.00
CA SER A 676 14.58 18.11 20.41
C SER A 676 13.43 17.38 21.14
N PRO A 677 13.67 16.22 21.78
CA PRO A 677 12.64 15.50 22.53
C PRO A 677 12.28 16.21 23.85
N GLY A 678 11.02 16.06 24.27
CA GLY A 678 10.51 16.42 25.59
C GLY A 678 9.43 15.44 26.05
N ASP A 679 8.74 15.73 27.16
CA ASP A 679 7.66 14.87 27.65
C ASP A 679 6.45 14.90 26.74
N LYS A 680 6.22 13.76 26.07
CA LYS A 680 5.14 13.59 25.10
C LYS A 680 5.16 14.68 24.02
N GLN A 681 6.35 15.17 23.68
CA GLN A 681 6.52 16.24 22.71
C GLN A 681 7.86 16.18 22.00
N VAL A 682 7.94 16.76 20.80
CA VAL A 682 9.20 17.05 20.09
C VAL A 682 9.13 18.50 19.61
N THR A 683 10.20 19.25 19.84
CA THR A 683 10.36 20.60 19.29
C THR A 683 11.22 20.53 18.04
N SER A 684 10.63 20.86 16.90
CA SER A 684 11.33 20.92 15.60
C SER A 684 11.70 22.36 15.28
N SER A 685 12.88 22.58 14.69
CA SER A 685 13.30 23.89 14.16
C SER A 685 13.96 23.77 12.79
N TRP A 686 13.77 24.77 11.94
CA TRP A 686 14.26 24.76 10.56
C TRP A 686 14.63 26.16 10.07
N GLN A 687 15.23 26.23 8.89
CA GLN A 687 15.52 27.48 8.20
C GLN A 687 15.26 27.34 6.70
N LYS A 688 15.17 28.48 5.99
CA LYS A 688 15.08 28.48 4.53
C LYS A 688 16.36 27.90 3.89
N GLY A 689 16.21 27.28 2.72
CA GLY A 689 17.27 26.55 2.03
C GLY A 689 18.50 27.39 1.70
N SER A 690 18.30 28.48 0.96
CA SER A 690 19.33 29.47 0.69
C SER A 690 18.95 30.86 1.18
N ALA A 691 19.96 31.63 1.60
CA ALA A 691 19.79 33.06 1.90
C ALA A 691 19.30 33.87 0.69
N THR A 692 19.55 33.36 -0.53
CA THR A 692 19.14 33.99 -1.80
C THR A 692 17.72 33.65 -2.24
N ASP A 693 17.10 32.64 -1.63
CA ASP A 693 15.74 32.25 -1.98
C ASP A 693 14.74 33.29 -1.44
N PRO A 694 13.68 33.60 -2.21
CA PRO A 694 12.51 34.31 -1.72
C PRO A 694 12.01 33.75 -0.38
N ASP A 695 11.54 34.65 0.48
CA ASP A 695 11.00 34.22 1.76
C ASP A 695 9.66 33.48 1.56
N PRO A 696 9.51 32.28 2.12
CA PRO A 696 8.28 31.50 1.96
C PRO A 696 7.11 32.13 2.73
N ILE A 697 5.89 31.92 2.21
CA ILE A 697 4.66 32.37 2.86
C ILE A 697 4.27 31.48 4.05
N GLY A 698 4.85 30.29 4.14
CA GLY A 698 4.63 29.33 5.23
C GLY A 698 5.54 28.11 5.16
N TYR A 699 5.39 27.21 6.12
CA TYR A 699 6.05 25.90 6.14
C TYR A 699 5.04 24.81 6.51
N LYS A 700 5.25 23.61 6.01
CA LYS A 700 4.50 22.42 6.44
C LYS A 700 5.45 21.43 7.08
N LEU A 701 5.19 21.09 8.34
CA LEU A 701 5.94 20.06 9.07
C LEU A 701 5.22 18.71 8.89
N TYR A 702 5.99 17.68 8.60
CA TYR A 702 5.50 16.32 8.40
C TYR A 702 6.25 15.34 9.29
N TYR A 703 5.59 14.27 9.73
CA TYR A 703 6.29 13.06 10.09
C TYR A 703 6.84 12.40 8.83
N ASP A 704 8.01 11.77 8.95
CA ASP A 704 8.43 10.72 8.04
C ASP A 704 8.09 9.35 8.63
N GLN A 705 7.13 8.70 7.99
CA GLN A 705 6.49 7.46 8.40
C GLN A 705 6.90 6.35 7.43
N ALA A 706 8.09 5.79 7.65
CA ALA A 706 8.74 4.83 6.77
C ALA A 706 8.89 5.36 5.34
N GLY A 707 9.24 6.64 5.14
CA GLY A 707 9.26 7.28 3.82
C GLY A 707 7.85 7.62 3.31
N LYS A 708 6.95 8.05 4.19
CA LYS A 708 5.63 8.64 3.91
C LYS A 708 5.41 9.89 4.76
N ALA A 709 4.86 10.95 4.18
CA ALA A 709 4.66 12.24 4.80
C ALA A 709 3.26 12.25 5.41
N GLN A 710 3.22 12.42 6.73
CA GLN A 710 1.98 12.70 7.43
C GLN A 710 2.04 14.13 7.96
N LEU A 711 1.05 14.96 7.64
CA LEU A 711 1.07 16.36 8.07
C LEU A 711 0.97 16.44 9.59
N VAL A 712 1.89 17.20 10.19
CA VAL A 712 1.90 17.53 11.61
C VAL A 712 1.36 18.94 11.82
N ALA A 713 1.82 19.89 10.99
CA ALA A 713 1.41 21.29 11.07
C ALA A 713 1.53 22.00 9.72
N ASP A 714 0.55 22.85 9.41
CA ASP A 714 0.59 23.83 8.31
C ASP A 714 0.67 25.23 8.90
N LEU A 715 1.82 25.88 8.71
CA LEU A 715 2.19 27.11 9.40
C LEU A 715 2.27 28.26 8.40
N GLN A 716 1.42 29.27 8.59
CA GLN A 716 1.43 30.49 7.79
C GLN A 716 2.29 31.56 8.49
N CYS A 717 3.36 32.00 7.82
CA CYS A 717 4.38 32.88 8.43
C CYS A 717 3.94 34.36 8.55
N SER A 718 2.70 34.70 8.19
CA SER A 718 2.13 36.04 8.42
C SER A 718 1.86 36.33 9.91
N GLN A 719 2.00 35.34 10.80
CA GLN A 719 1.99 35.49 12.25
C GLN A 719 3.33 35.01 12.86
N GLN A 720 4.34 35.88 12.88
CA GLN A 720 5.70 35.63 13.44
C GLN A 720 6.52 34.51 12.76
N ASN A 721 7.85 34.53 12.99
CA ASN A 721 8.82 33.54 12.49
C ASN A 721 8.33 32.10 12.73
N CYS A 722 7.74 31.48 11.72
CA CYS A 722 7.17 30.13 11.81
C CYS A 722 8.22 29.05 11.51
N THR A 723 9.44 29.24 12.02
CA THR A 723 10.62 28.37 11.80
C THR A 723 10.85 27.34 12.91
N SER A 724 9.84 27.12 13.75
CA SER A 724 9.83 26.09 14.77
C SER A 724 8.42 25.65 15.11
N TYR A 725 8.25 24.41 15.54
CA TYR A 725 6.97 23.88 15.99
C TYR A 725 7.17 22.88 17.13
N ILE A 726 6.31 22.94 18.14
CA ILE A 726 6.28 21.96 19.23
C ILE A 726 5.13 21.00 18.93
N ASP A 727 5.50 19.79 18.53
CA ASP A 727 4.57 18.70 18.38
C ASP A 727 4.32 18.04 19.74
N THR A 728 3.06 17.83 20.13
CA THR A 728 2.67 17.43 21.49
C THR A 728 1.69 16.27 21.48
N GLY A 729 1.49 15.60 22.62
CA GLY A 729 0.61 14.43 22.72
C GLY A 729 1.27 13.12 22.26
N LEU A 730 2.59 13.13 22.08
CA LEU A 730 3.37 11.99 21.63
C LEU A 730 3.50 10.92 22.72
N THR A 731 3.76 9.68 22.31
CA THR A 731 4.10 8.58 23.22
C THR A 731 5.60 8.59 23.52
N ASN A 732 5.97 8.62 24.81
CA ASN A 732 7.37 8.50 25.22
C ASN A 732 7.95 7.11 24.92
N GLY A 733 9.24 7.06 24.56
CA GLY A 733 9.94 5.85 24.13
C GLY A 733 9.67 5.45 22.69
N GLN A 734 8.85 6.20 21.95
CA GLN A 734 8.60 6.00 20.52
C GLN A 734 9.43 6.98 19.69
N LYS A 735 10.12 6.51 18.64
CA LYS A 735 10.84 7.38 17.71
C LYS A 735 9.86 8.06 16.75
N TYR A 736 10.01 9.36 16.56
CA TYR A 736 9.31 10.18 15.57
C TYR A 736 10.36 10.83 14.66
N CYS A 737 10.19 10.71 13.36
CA CYS A 737 11.05 11.35 12.36
C CYS A 737 10.27 12.46 11.68
N TYR A 738 10.92 13.58 11.36
CA TYR A 738 10.28 14.76 10.78
C TYR A 738 10.99 15.21 9.51
N LYS A 739 10.23 15.81 8.60
CA LYS A 739 10.69 16.55 7.42
C LYS A 739 9.80 17.78 7.21
N VAL A 740 10.33 18.83 6.59
CA VAL A 740 9.62 20.10 6.39
C VAL A 740 9.69 20.55 4.93
N THR A 741 8.64 21.18 4.43
CA THR A 741 8.61 21.89 3.15
C THR A 741 8.32 23.38 3.36
N ALA A 742 8.73 24.20 2.40
CA ALA A 742 8.41 25.62 2.34
C ALA A 742 7.25 25.84 1.36
N SER A 743 6.29 26.69 1.73
CA SER A 743 5.17 27.09 0.87
C SER A 743 5.48 28.43 0.19
N GLY A 744 5.44 28.46 -1.13
CA GLY A 744 5.51 29.65 -1.98
C GLY A 744 4.12 30.13 -2.40
N THR A 745 4.05 31.18 -3.22
CA THR A 745 2.76 31.74 -3.66
C THR A 745 2.02 30.83 -4.65
N SER A 746 2.75 29.99 -5.39
CA SER A 746 2.19 29.10 -6.41
C SER A 746 2.77 27.68 -6.39
N CYS A 747 3.65 27.34 -5.44
CA CYS A 747 4.25 26.01 -5.33
C CYS A 747 4.62 25.67 -3.88
N GLU A 748 4.89 24.39 -3.62
CA GLU A 748 5.51 23.88 -2.40
C GLU A 748 6.92 23.36 -2.78
N SER A 749 7.93 23.64 -1.95
CA SER A 749 9.30 23.19 -2.20
C SER A 749 9.45 21.67 -2.09
N GLY A 750 10.63 21.14 -2.40
CA GLY A 750 11.01 19.79 -1.97
C GLY A 750 11.09 19.68 -0.43
N PHE A 751 11.15 18.44 0.07
CA PHE A 751 11.34 18.13 1.48
C PHE A 751 12.78 18.38 1.95
N SER A 752 12.94 18.82 3.20
CA SER A 752 14.23 18.89 3.91
C SER A 752 14.89 17.52 4.11
N ASN A 753 16.07 17.52 4.73
CA ASN A 753 16.59 16.35 5.43
C ASN A 753 15.59 15.84 6.50
N ILE A 754 15.71 14.55 6.86
CA ILE A 754 14.95 13.92 7.93
C ILE A 754 15.77 13.93 9.22
N LEU A 755 15.17 14.36 10.33
CA LEU A 755 15.74 14.17 11.68
C LEU A 755 14.72 13.46 12.56
N CYS A 756 15.18 12.67 13.54
CA CYS A 756 14.30 11.92 14.44
C CYS A 756 14.58 12.22 15.92
N ALA A 757 13.53 12.15 16.75
CA ALA A 757 13.60 12.26 18.19
C ALA A 757 12.68 11.23 18.87
N THR A 758 13.05 10.81 20.07
CA THR A 758 12.24 9.91 20.91
C THR A 758 11.83 10.68 22.16
N PRO A 759 10.57 11.13 22.29
CA PRO A 759 10.05 11.77 23.50
C PRO A 759 10.30 10.92 24.76
N THR A 760 10.54 11.58 25.88
CA THR A 760 10.90 10.94 27.17
C THR A 760 10.15 11.61 28.31
N GLN A 761 9.78 10.85 29.36
CA GLN A 761 9.05 11.44 30.50
C GLN A 761 9.88 12.52 31.21
N PRO A 762 9.25 13.55 31.81
CA PRO A 762 9.98 14.60 32.50
C PRO A 762 10.58 14.00 33.79
N GLY A 763 11.89 14.13 33.95
CA GLY A 763 12.64 13.54 35.07
C GLY A 763 13.59 12.40 34.67
N GLN A 764 13.64 12.02 33.38
CA GLN A 764 14.75 11.24 32.84
C GLN A 764 15.99 12.14 32.60
N ASN A 765 16.64 12.53 33.69
CA ASN A 765 18.08 12.78 33.59
C ASN A 765 18.72 11.39 33.39
N LEU A 766 19.31 11.14 32.22
CA LEU A 766 19.95 9.86 31.91
C LEU A 766 21.17 9.68 32.82
N VAL A 767 20.96 9.01 33.95
CA VAL A 767 22.01 8.63 34.89
C VAL A 767 22.24 7.12 34.75
N ALA A 768 23.43 6.73 34.31
CA ALA A 768 23.88 5.34 34.32
C ALA A 768 24.44 4.99 35.70
N SER A 769 23.99 3.87 36.24
CA SER A 769 24.41 3.28 37.51
C SER A 769 24.90 1.85 37.28
N VAL A 770 25.89 1.43 38.06
CA VAL A 770 26.24 0.00 38.13
C VAL A 770 25.25 -0.64 39.10
N THR A 771 24.21 -1.30 38.56
CA THR A 771 23.00 -1.67 39.31
C THR A 771 23.11 -2.98 40.10
N ASN A 772 24.19 -3.73 39.88
CA ASN A 772 24.59 -4.90 40.66
C ASN A 772 26.02 -4.74 41.18
N PRO A 773 26.40 -5.32 42.33
CA PRO A 773 27.81 -5.33 42.73
C PRO A 773 28.65 -5.93 41.60
N LEU A 774 29.85 -5.38 41.37
CA LEU A 774 30.82 -5.98 40.45
C LEU A 774 30.94 -7.48 40.77
N VAL A 775 31.08 -8.32 39.75
CA VAL A 775 31.28 -9.76 39.95
C VAL A 775 32.60 -10.19 39.35
N THR A 776 33.26 -11.14 40.00
CA THR A 776 34.44 -11.81 39.47
C THR A 776 34.12 -13.23 39.05
N GLY A 777 34.80 -13.72 38.02
CA GLY A 777 34.61 -15.08 37.53
C GLY A 777 35.66 -15.50 36.51
N LYS A 778 35.38 -16.64 35.87
CA LYS A 778 36.19 -17.20 34.78
C LYS A 778 35.27 -17.72 33.68
N TRP A 779 35.71 -17.58 32.44
CA TRP A 779 35.12 -18.29 31.31
C TRP A 779 35.61 -19.74 31.31
N VAL A 780 34.69 -20.69 31.43
CA VAL A 780 34.97 -22.13 31.42
C VAL A 780 34.44 -22.73 30.12
N GLU A 781 35.31 -23.40 29.37
CA GLU A 781 34.95 -24.15 28.17
C GLU A 781 34.68 -25.61 28.55
N GLU A 782 33.44 -26.07 28.32
CA GLU A 782 33.03 -27.45 28.54
C GLU A 782 32.77 -28.16 27.20
N GLY A 783 33.32 -29.36 27.01
CA GLY A 783 33.19 -30.13 25.77
C GLY A 783 34.48 -30.20 24.95
N LYS A 784 34.39 -30.63 23.69
CA LYS A 784 35.53 -30.72 22.76
C LYS A 784 35.11 -30.34 21.34
N GLY A 785 35.93 -29.56 20.65
CA GLY A 785 35.73 -29.19 19.25
C GLY A 785 34.48 -28.31 19.06
N LYS A 786 33.78 -28.47 17.93
CA LYS A 786 32.61 -27.64 17.54
C LYS A 786 31.40 -27.70 18.48
N ASN A 787 31.39 -28.60 19.47
CA ASN A 787 30.33 -28.74 20.46
C ASN A 787 30.75 -28.20 21.84
N ALA A 788 31.91 -27.52 21.94
CA ALA A 788 32.32 -26.89 23.17
C ALA A 788 31.43 -25.69 23.49
N THR A 789 30.97 -25.58 24.73
CA THR A 789 30.19 -24.44 25.23
C THR A 789 31.04 -23.64 26.20
N THR A 790 31.11 -22.33 26.01
CA THR A 790 31.76 -21.42 26.93
C THR A 790 30.71 -20.85 27.88
N SER A 791 30.92 -20.99 29.19
CA SER A 791 30.02 -20.47 30.22
C SER A 791 30.79 -19.66 31.25
N PHE A 792 30.15 -18.62 31.79
CA PHE A 792 30.75 -17.79 32.83
C PHE A 792 30.48 -18.40 34.20
N VAL A 793 31.54 -18.68 34.96
CA VAL A 793 31.45 -19.22 36.32
C VAL A 793 31.88 -18.16 37.32
N LEU A 794 30.96 -17.78 38.20
CA LEU A 794 31.23 -16.86 39.31
C LEU A 794 32.20 -17.50 40.31
N THR A 795 33.29 -16.81 40.61
CA THR A 795 34.24 -17.20 41.65
C THR A 795 34.95 -15.98 42.22
N SER A 796 35.19 -15.98 43.53
CA SER A 796 36.00 -14.98 44.24
C SER A 796 37.37 -15.52 44.63
N ASP A 797 37.70 -16.77 44.29
CA ASP A 797 38.95 -17.43 44.64
C ASP A 797 39.73 -17.81 43.37
N PHE A 798 40.97 -17.33 43.31
CA PHE A 798 41.88 -17.45 42.17
C PHE A 798 43.25 -17.92 42.65
N ALA A 799 44.02 -18.54 41.76
CA ALA A 799 45.43 -18.87 41.95
C ALA A 799 46.32 -17.89 41.16
N GLN A 800 47.58 -17.75 41.57
CA GLN A 800 48.54 -16.96 40.82
C GLN A 800 48.67 -17.46 39.36
N GLY A 801 48.45 -16.58 38.38
CA GLY A 801 48.47 -16.92 36.96
C GLY A 801 47.10 -17.09 36.31
N ASP A 802 46.02 -17.03 37.09
CA ASP A 802 44.66 -17.02 36.55
C ASP A 802 44.34 -15.72 35.80
N GLY A 803 43.51 -15.83 34.76
CA GLY A 803 42.75 -14.71 34.21
C GLY A 803 41.51 -14.46 35.06
N ILE A 804 41.42 -13.27 35.66
CA ILE A 804 40.31 -12.86 36.52
C ILE A 804 39.39 -11.97 35.69
N VAL A 805 38.21 -12.47 35.34
CA VAL A 805 37.21 -11.68 34.61
C VAL A 805 36.40 -10.88 35.61
N ILE A 806 36.23 -9.59 35.36
CA ILE A 806 35.41 -8.67 36.15
C ILE A 806 34.27 -8.19 35.25
N GLN A 807 33.02 -8.43 35.66
CA GLN A 807 31.83 -7.97 34.95
C GLN A 807 31.10 -6.89 35.74
N ALA A 808 30.64 -5.86 35.03
CA ALA A 808 29.80 -4.79 35.52
C ALA A 808 28.46 -4.82 34.78
N SER A 809 27.34 -4.77 35.51
CA SER A 809 26.01 -4.56 34.94
C SER A 809 25.67 -3.08 35.04
N ILE A 810 25.53 -2.42 33.90
CA ILE A 810 25.17 -1.01 33.79
C ILE A 810 23.70 -0.93 33.41
N ALA A 811 22.94 -0.24 34.24
CA ALA A 811 21.57 0.13 33.91
C ALA A 811 21.31 1.57 34.29
N ASP A 812 20.28 2.16 33.69
CA ASP A 812 19.87 3.51 34.02
C ASP A 812 19.14 3.57 35.36
N GLN A 813 18.77 4.78 35.78
CA GLN A 813 18.02 5.04 37.01
C GLN A 813 16.68 4.27 37.12
N ASP A 814 16.12 3.80 35.99
CA ASP A 814 14.87 3.05 35.91
C ASP A 814 15.12 1.52 35.86
N GLY A 815 16.39 1.10 35.83
CA GLY A 815 16.82 -0.30 35.80
C GLY A 815 16.91 -0.90 34.39
N PHE A 816 16.85 -0.08 33.33
CA PHE A 816 17.03 -0.57 31.96
C PHE A 816 18.52 -0.70 31.61
N PRO A 817 18.93 -1.79 30.94
CA PRO A 817 20.33 -2.00 30.58
C PRO A 817 20.86 -0.92 29.65
N VAL A 818 22.06 -0.41 29.93
CA VAL A 818 22.75 0.57 29.09
C VAL A 818 23.78 -0.14 28.24
N ALA A 819 23.55 -0.22 26.92
CA ALA A 819 24.48 -0.78 25.95
C ALA A 819 25.56 0.24 25.55
N GLY A 820 26.74 -0.24 25.15
CA GLY A 820 27.84 0.59 24.65
C GLY A 820 28.63 1.36 25.72
N ALA A 821 28.31 1.20 27.01
CA ALA A 821 29.01 1.85 28.11
C ALA A 821 30.33 1.14 28.44
N THR A 822 31.37 1.89 28.81
CA THR A 822 32.63 1.35 29.33
C THR A 822 32.79 1.73 30.80
N VAL A 823 33.43 0.86 31.58
CA VAL A 823 33.63 1.03 33.02
C VAL A 823 35.12 1.03 33.34
N ALA A 824 35.59 2.09 33.99
CA ALA A 824 36.94 2.13 34.56
C ALA A 824 36.92 1.47 35.94
N ILE A 825 37.83 0.51 36.16
CA ILE A 825 37.92 -0.29 37.38
C ILE A 825 39.32 -0.18 37.96
N ARG A 826 39.40 0.20 39.23
CA ARG A 826 40.61 0.18 40.04
C ARG A 826 40.63 -1.06 40.93
N ILE A 827 41.71 -1.81 40.90
CA ILE A 827 41.96 -2.94 41.79
C ILE A 827 42.97 -2.49 42.86
N ASP A 828 42.62 -2.67 44.13
CA ASP A 828 43.47 -2.39 45.29
C ASP A 828 43.66 -3.66 46.13
N GLY A 829 44.87 -3.90 46.61
CA GLY A 829 45.21 -5.07 47.43
C GLY A 829 46.72 -5.08 47.73
N PRO A 830 47.34 -6.27 47.86
CA PRO A 830 48.80 -6.42 47.90
C PRO A 830 49.52 -5.74 46.72
N GLU A 831 48.82 -5.59 45.58
CA GLU A 831 49.22 -4.82 44.41
C GLU A 831 48.03 -3.97 43.91
N THR A 832 48.30 -3.00 43.03
CA THR A 832 47.26 -2.15 42.43
C THR A 832 47.26 -2.26 40.91
N ALA A 833 46.07 -2.29 40.31
CA ALA A 833 45.89 -2.25 38.86
C ALA A 833 44.74 -1.33 38.46
N GLN A 834 44.76 -0.84 37.22
CA GLN A 834 43.65 -0.09 36.61
C GLN A 834 43.31 -0.73 35.27
N LEU A 835 42.01 -0.93 35.04
CA LEU A 835 41.46 -1.63 33.89
C LEU A 835 40.26 -0.85 33.36
N THR A 836 39.98 -1.00 32.07
CA THR A 836 38.76 -0.48 31.44
C THR A 836 38.07 -1.62 30.71
N THR A 837 36.77 -1.76 30.88
CA THR A 837 35.99 -2.78 30.18
C THR A 837 35.87 -2.51 28.69
N GLY A 838 35.54 -3.56 27.94
CA GLY A 838 34.90 -3.37 26.63
C GLY A 838 33.53 -2.68 26.78
N PRO A 839 32.93 -2.22 25.67
CA PRO A 839 31.57 -1.68 25.68
C PRO A 839 30.57 -2.73 26.18
N SER A 840 29.56 -2.32 26.94
CA SER A 840 28.48 -3.20 27.37
C SER A 840 27.64 -3.72 26.21
N ASP A 841 27.15 -4.95 26.33
CA ASP A 841 26.21 -5.54 25.38
C ASP A 841 24.76 -5.02 25.55
N ALA A 842 23.83 -5.56 24.76
CA ALA A 842 22.40 -5.19 24.80
C ALA A 842 21.71 -5.49 26.15
N SER A 843 22.33 -6.32 27.00
CA SER A 843 21.88 -6.61 28.36
C SER A 843 22.56 -5.76 29.42
N GLY A 844 23.39 -4.79 29.00
CA GLY A 844 24.07 -3.84 29.87
C GLY A 844 25.30 -4.42 30.55
N VAL A 845 25.83 -5.56 30.11
CA VAL A 845 27.00 -6.20 30.74
C VAL A 845 28.28 -5.78 30.04
N ALA A 846 29.19 -5.15 30.77
CA ALA A 846 30.55 -4.82 30.33
C ALA A 846 31.58 -5.64 31.09
N GLU A 847 32.64 -6.10 30.43
CA GLU A 847 33.66 -6.95 31.05
C GLU A 847 35.10 -6.59 30.73
N VAL A 848 36.00 -6.97 31.64
CA VAL A 848 37.47 -6.91 31.46
C VAL A 848 38.15 -8.08 32.15
N THR A 849 39.25 -8.57 31.58
CA THR A 849 40.06 -9.64 32.17
C THR A 849 41.39 -9.10 32.71
N TRP A 850 41.63 -9.28 34.01
CA TRP A 850 42.95 -9.09 34.62
C TRP A 850 43.76 -10.37 34.55
N ASN A 851 44.79 -10.39 33.69
CA ASN A 851 45.69 -11.54 33.58
C ASN A 851 46.79 -11.45 34.66
N THR A 852 46.68 -12.29 35.70
CA THR A 852 47.68 -12.33 36.78
C THR A 852 48.91 -13.13 36.37
N GLN A 853 50.04 -12.94 37.07
CA GLN A 853 51.30 -13.62 36.77
C GLN A 853 51.48 -14.85 37.66
N ALA A 854 51.81 -15.99 37.07
CA ALA A 854 52.19 -17.19 37.80
C ALA A 854 53.60 -17.04 38.44
N PRO A 855 53.86 -17.66 39.60
CA PRO A 855 55.19 -17.69 40.18
C PRO A 855 56.17 -18.48 39.30
N SER A 856 57.45 -18.15 39.37
CA SER A 856 58.48 -18.96 38.70
C SER A 856 58.52 -20.39 39.27
N ARG A 857 59.15 -21.33 38.55
CA ARG A 857 59.35 -22.73 38.99
C ARG A 857 60.03 -22.89 40.37
N LYS A 858 60.61 -21.83 40.93
CA LYS A 858 61.23 -21.79 42.28
C LYS A 858 60.34 -21.10 43.33
N GLY A 859 59.08 -20.79 43.01
CA GLY A 859 58.16 -20.08 43.90
C GLY A 859 58.49 -18.59 44.10
N GLN A 860 59.28 -18.00 43.20
CA GLN A 860 59.66 -16.57 43.25
C GLN A 860 58.95 -15.77 42.15
N GLY A 861 58.43 -14.58 42.48
CA GLY A 861 57.65 -13.75 41.57
C GLY A 861 56.17 -14.15 41.48
N GLY A 862 55.43 -13.58 40.53
CA GLY A 862 53.98 -13.75 40.38
C GLY A 862 53.17 -12.63 41.06
N THR A 863 51.89 -12.52 40.72
CA THR A 863 50.97 -11.55 41.35
C THR A 863 50.77 -11.93 42.82
N ALA A 864 51.03 -11.01 43.73
CA ALA A 864 51.10 -11.24 45.16
C ALA A 864 49.80 -11.86 45.69
N ALA A 865 49.94 -12.93 46.48
CA ALA A 865 48.81 -13.58 47.11
C ALA A 865 48.19 -12.66 48.18
N GLY A 866 46.88 -12.70 48.30
CA GLY A 866 46.10 -11.91 49.26
C GLY A 866 44.74 -11.51 48.73
N THR A 867 44.06 -10.68 49.50
CA THR A 867 42.72 -10.17 49.18
C THR A 867 42.82 -8.86 48.39
N TYR A 868 42.08 -8.79 47.29
CA TYR A 868 41.97 -7.64 46.40
C TYR A 868 40.52 -7.13 46.36
N THR A 869 40.35 -5.84 46.12
CA THR A 869 39.07 -5.18 45.90
C THR A 869 39.09 -4.47 44.56
N ALA A 870 38.21 -4.87 43.63
CA ALA A 870 37.93 -4.13 42.41
C ALA A 870 36.82 -3.10 42.68
N THR A 871 37.03 -1.84 42.30
CA THR A 871 36.11 -0.72 42.52
C THR A 871 35.94 0.07 41.23
N THR A 872 34.71 0.38 40.84
CA THR A 872 34.45 1.26 39.68
C THR A 872 34.85 2.70 40.01
N THR A 873 35.54 3.34 39.07
CA THR A 873 36.02 4.71 39.21
C THR A 873 35.44 5.66 38.17
N ASP A 874 34.87 5.14 37.09
CA ASP A 874 34.16 5.89 36.07
C ASP A 874 33.25 4.98 35.24
N VAL A 875 32.17 5.53 34.68
CA VAL A 875 31.33 4.90 33.65
C VAL A 875 31.16 5.89 32.50
N THR A 876 31.68 5.55 31.34
CA THR A 876 31.56 6.38 30.13
C THR A 876 30.50 5.80 29.20
N SER A 877 29.54 6.63 28.79
CA SER A 877 28.52 6.30 27.79
C SER A 877 28.22 7.54 26.94
N ASN A 878 27.80 7.34 25.68
CA ASN A 878 27.49 8.44 24.78
C ASN A 878 26.22 9.21 25.21
N ASP A 879 25.27 8.50 25.83
CA ASP A 879 23.92 9.02 26.09
C ASP A 879 23.60 9.13 27.59
N TYR A 880 24.52 8.73 28.49
CA TYR A 880 24.29 8.70 29.93
C TYR A 880 25.42 9.36 30.72
N SER A 881 25.07 10.00 31.82
CA SER A 881 26.01 10.50 32.83
C SER A 881 26.14 9.51 33.98
N TRP A 882 27.35 9.24 34.47
CA TRP A 882 27.53 8.32 35.59
C TRP A 882 26.97 8.91 36.90
N ASP A 883 26.29 8.08 37.71
CA ASP A 883 25.78 8.45 39.04
C ASP A 883 26.87 8.77 40.09
N GLN A 884 28.13 8.57 39.74
CA GLN A 884 29.30 8.73 40.62
C GLN A 884 29.24 7.86 41.88
N THR A 885 28.46 6.77 41.85
CA THR A 885 28.35 5.80 42.94
C THR A 885 29.25 4.61 42.61
N PRO A 886 30.38 4.44 43.33
CA PRO A 886 31.28 3.32 43.09
C PRO A 886 30.63 1.99 43.47
N ALA A 887 30.72 0.99 42.59
CA ALA A 887 30.45 -0.41 42.90
C ALA A 887 31.77 -1.13 43.15
N SER A 888 31.79 -2.06 44.11
CA SER A 888 33.00 -2.80 44.45
C SER A 888 32.76 -4.28 44.69
N THR A 889 33.78 -5.09 44.44
CA THR A 889 33.79 -6.53 44.74
C THR A 889 35.14 -6.98 45.25
N THR A 890 35.15 -8.01 46.09
CA THR A 890 36.36 -8.53 46.75
C THR A 890 36.63 -9.95 46.29
N PHE A 891 37.87 -10.24 45.95
CA PHE A 891 38.34 -11.56 45.56
C PHE A 891 39.72 -11.85 46.17
N SER A 892 40.12 -13.12 46.22
CA SER A 892 41.39 -13.57 46.79
C SER A 892 42.23 -14.27 45.74
N ILE A 893 43.53 -13.99 45.75
CA ILE A 893 44.54 -14.72 44.99
C ILE A 893 45.34 -15.56 45.99
N GLY A 894 45.21 -16.88 45.89
CA GLY A 894 46.04 -17.87 46.58
C GLY A 894 47.33 -18.19 45.82
N PRO A 895 48.31 -18.81 46.50
CA PRO A 895 49.58 -19.24 45.90
C PRO A 895 49.43 -20.31 44.83
#